data_AF-A0A2M6ZQM6-F1
#
_entry.id   AF-A0A2M6ZQM6-F1
#
_cell.length_a   1.000
_cell.length_b   1.000
_cell.length_c   1.000
_cell.angle_alpha   90.00
_cell.angle_beta   90.00
_cell.angle_gamma   90.00
#
_symmetry.space_group_name_H-M   'P 1'
#
loop_
_entity.id
_entity.type
_entity.pdbx_description
1 polymer ?
#
loop_
_entity_poly.entity_id
_entity_poly.type
_entity_poly.pdbx_seq_one_letter_code
_entity_poly.pdbx_strand_id
1 'polypeptide(L)'
;MNKTFISLSLLIIAMLFVSCGTGANIRGANESNVSVNIADGATDVPVDQSFTLDFGAPLNASTVTTNTLFIMPATPASASVVSRNLIQKSGLFSSTKAASATCDPLLAVDASVTVSGSSADIIPDPLENNTGYCLCATASIGFNNPDQNGFFSGLTRCFTTEASGTTFSVGGTISGLSAGDTAVLQNNTGDDLTLTTDGTFTFTTEIADGATYAVTVLTQPFGKTCSISNSTGTISGAAVTDVSVVCSADTYTVGGTVSGLVGTVVLQNNAANNLILTSDGLFTFTTAVADGAGYAVTVLTQPAGQACVVSNGTGTISGAIVEDVAVVCTDTTYTVGGTVSGLVGTVVLQNNAGDDLSVSANGEFAFTTKLADTTHYVVTVFTQPDDVNCLITNGTGDISGVDVEDVDVTCYEVYTGDVTISDAATLVTAQGYGRIIGNLTIDPACNVAVSLPYLVEVTGYVDAESNEDAGFTAFAAPLLSTVGGNFTISFDTKLLTLTFTGLESVAGEFYISSPSLTTVTFTNLETVTGKLTVSSNSVLTNISFENLGTLVGSLSISSNDFLETVALPDLTTVGGDISVSSNSALTDISFAGLGTFDGSLTIESNVLLDTITLSETLTSVGGLYISGNSALSSLAAFDNITDVTGTLSIGSSDSLTAVSLGNLTTLAGSLEVYENAFLETLSFASVSSVGGGVSINNNDSLTETTFTLLGSIVSTLNISGNTALTSAEFPALTTISSGYLYIDGNTACTATTFGDPMLPLLVNVGKTNTDTVTLTGNTGLTDAVAKALATQLTSEGWLGESIISGNDPL
;
A
#
# COMPACT_ATOMS: atom_id res chain seq x y z
N MET A 1 -34.17 -63.10 -3.28
CA MET A 1 -35.31 -64.06 -3.24
C MET A 1 -36.07 -63.86 -4.54
N ASN A 2 -35.81 -64.63 -5.58
CA ASN A 2 -36.29 -65.99 -5.84
C ASN A 2 -37.83 -66.09 -5.85
N LYS A 3 -38.33 -66.52 -7.01
CA LYS A 3 -39.52 -67.36 -7.24
C LYS A 3 -40.87 -66.73 -7.66
N THR A 4 -41.10 -66.88 -8.98
CA THR A 4 -42.19 -67.66 -9.61
C THR A 4 -43.53 -66.98 -9.88
N PHE A 5 -43.80 -66.86 -11.17
CA PHE A 5 -45.09 -67.06 -11.84
C PHE A 5 -46.07 -67.94 -11.03
N ILE A 6 -47.29 -67.46 -10.81
CA ILE A 6 -48.54 -68.25 -10.88
C ILE A 6 -49.74 -67.29 -11.06
N SER A 7 -50.49 -67.61 -12.10
CA SER A 7 -51.85 -67.24 -12.48
C SER A 7 -52.86 -67.14 -11.32
N LEU A 8 -53.72 -66.10 -11.33
CA LEU A 8 -55.16 -66.28 -11.15
C LEU A 8 -55.96 -65.07 -11.65
N SER A 9 -56.70 -65.27 -12.74
CA SER A 9 -57.76 -64.37 -13.20
C SER A 9 -59.05 -64.62 -12.41
N LEU A 10 -59.70 -63.55 -11.95
CA LEU A 10 -61.14 -63.50 -11.61
C LEU A 10 -61.64 -62.11 -12.07
N LEU A 11 -62.18 -61.98 -13.28
CA LEU A 11 -63.59 -62.19 -13.66
C LEU A 11 -64.54 -61.11 -13.12
N ILE A 12 -64.97 -60.19 -14.00
CA ILE A 12 -66.35 -59.72 -14.11
C ILE A 12 -66.66 -59.46 -15.62
N ILE A 13 -67.44 -60.40 -16.22
CA ILE A 13 -68.52 -60.24 -17.23
C ILE A 13 -68.11 -59.68 -18.63
N ALA A 14 -68.44 -60.23 -19.81
CA ALA A 14 -69.35 -61.29 -20.26
C ALA A 14 -69.01 -61.78 -21.69
N MET A 15 -69.34 -63.05 -21.94
CA MET A 15 -69.88 -63.69 -23.17
C MET A 15 -69.23 -63.37 -24.54
N LEU A 16 -68.57 -64.32 -25.23
CA LEU A 16 -69.01 -65.60 -25.85
C LEU A 16 -69.40 -65.51 -27.35
N PHE A 17 -68.92 -66.53 -28.09
CA PHE A 17 -69.23 -67.04 -29.44
C PHE A 17 -68.52 -66.37 -30.63
N VAL A 18 -67.63 -67.04 -31.38
CA VAL A 18 -67.73 -68.30 -32.16
C VAL A 18 -68.67 -68.21 -33.36
N SER A 19 -68.02 -68.13 -34.52
CA SER A 19 -68.32 -68.75 -35.83
C SER A 19 -69.63 -68.47 -36.57
N CYS A 20 -69.59 -68.93 -37.83
CA CYS A 20 -70.68 -69.07 -38.81
C CYS A 20 -70.91 -67.83 -39.68
N GLY A 21 -71.06 -67.94 -41.00
CA GLY A 21 -71.26 -69.13 -41.82
C GLY A 21 -71.49 -68.76 -43.28
N THR A 22 -71.34 -69.77 -44.11
CA THR A 22 -71.76 -69.85 -45.51
C THR A 22 -73.27 -69.60 -45.69
N GLY A 23 -73.65 -69.01 -46.82
CA GLY A 23 -75.03 -68.96 -47.34
C GLY A 23 -75.19 -67.77 -48.29
N ALA A 24 -75.72 -67.89 -49.51
CA ALA A 24 -76.68 -68.84 -50.03
C ALA A 24 -76.39 -69.21 -51.49
N ASN A 25 -76.44 -70.51 -51.80
CA ASN A 25 -76.66 -71.02 -53.15
C ASN A 25 -78.08 -70.64 -53.60
N ILE A 26 -78.23 -70.05 -54.78
CA ILE A 26 -79.51 -70.03 -55.49
C ILE A 26 -79.40 -71.09 -56.59
N ARG A 27 -80.00 -72.28 -56.36
CA ARG A 27 -80.14 -73.35 -57.37
C ARG A 27 -81.56 -73.31 -57.97
N GLY A 28 -81.65 -72.92 -59.24
CA GLY A 28 -82.75 -73.23 -60.15
C GLY A 28 -82.22 -74.14 -61.28
N ALA A 29 -83.05 -75.04 -61.79
CA ALA A 29 -82.64 -76.20 -62.59
C ALA A 29 -81.94 -75.83 -63.92
N ASN A 30 -80.80 -76.49 -64.17
CA ASN A 30 -79.98 -76.59 -65.38
C ASN A 30 -79.05 -75.38 -65.72
N GLU A 31 -77.90 -75.38 -65.03
CA GLU A 31 -76.56 -74.91 -65.43
C GLU A 31 -76.34 -73.47 -65.96
N SER A 32 -76.09 -72.53 -65.02
CA SER A 32 -74.94 -71.59 -65.00
C SER A 32 -74.97 -70.74 -63.71
N ASN A 33 -73.93 -70.84 -62.86
CA ASN A 33 -73.81 -69.99 -61.65
C ASN A 33 -73.24 -68.62 -62.04
N VAL A 34 -73.87 -67.53 -61.58
CA VAL A 34 -73.31 -66.16 -61.74
C VAL A 34 -72.52 -65.81 -60.50
N SER A 35 -71.27 -65.39 -60.68
CA SER A 35 -70.44 -64.87 -59.60
C SER A 35 -70.10 -63.40 -59.85
N VAL A 36 -70.23 -62.57 -58.82
CA VAL A 36 -69.85 -61.16 -58.84
C VAL A 36 -68.51 -61.05 -58.15
N ASN A 37 -67.46 -60.78 -58.93
CA ASN A 37 -66.13 -60.63 -58.39
C ASN A 37 -65.90 -59.15 -58.07
N ILE A 38 -65.97 -58.82 -56.79
CA ILE A 38 -65.49 -57.55 -56.24
C ILE A 38 -64.17 -57.92 -55.60
N ALA A 39 -63.07 -57.29 -56.03
CA ALA A 39 -61.70 -57.75 -55.75
C ALA A 39 -61.37 -57.96 -54.26
N ASP A 40 -62.19 -57.51 -53.32
CA ASP A 40 -61.95 -57.64 -51.87
C ASP A 40 -63.12 -58.18 -51.02
N GLY A 41 -64.24 -58.62 -51.61
CA GLY A 41 -65.36 -59.19 -50.84
C GLY A 41 -65.99 -58.27 -49.78
N ALA A 42 -65.61 -56.99 -49.74
CA ALA A 42 -66.06 -55.99 -48.77
C ALA A 42 -67.37 -55.31 -49.21
N THR A 43 -68.10 -54.79 -48.22
CA THR A 43 -69.31 -53.96 -48.41
C THR A 43 -68.99 -52.52 -48.79
N ASP A 44 -67.71 -52.14 -48.72
CA ASP A 44 -67.19 -50.78 -48.89
C ASP A 44 -66.12 -50.77 -49.99
N VAL A 45 -66.34 -49.99 -51.05
CA VAL A 45 -65.58 -50.06 -52.32
C VAL A 45 -65.10 -48.67 -52.74
N PRO A 46 -63.84 -48.47 -53.17
CA PRO A 46 -63.38 -47.17 -53.66
C PRO A 46 -64.25 -46.61 -54.81
N VAL A 47 -64.43 -45.29 -54.85
CA VAL A 47 -65.30 -44.59 -55.84
C VAL A 47 -64.92 -44.83 -57.32
N ASP A 48 -63.73 -45.34 -57.60
CA ASP A 48 -63.14 -45.52 -58.92
C ASP A 48 -62.96 -46.99 -59.36
N GLN A 49 -63.59 -47.94 -58.67
CA GLN A 49 -63.47 -49.37 -59.00
C GLN A 49 -64.37 -49.82 -60.17
N SER A 50 -63.86 -50.74 -61.02
CA SER A 50 -64.64 -51.47 -62.05
C SER A 50 -65.16 -52.82 -61.54
N PHE A 51 -66.33 -53.26 -62.03
CA PHE A 51 -66.99 -54.49 -61.58
C PHE A 51 -67.03 -55.55 -62.69
N THR A 52 -66.64 -56.80 -62.37
CA THR A 52 -66.68 -57.92 -63.33
C THR A 52 -67.71 -58.97 -62.91
N LEU A 53 -68.55 -59.39 -63.86
CA LEU A 53 -69.55 -60.45 -63.69
C LEU A 53 -69.23 -61.64 -64.57
N ASP A 54 -69.23 -62.85 -64.02
CA ASP A 54 -68.99 -64.09 -64.77
C ASP A 54 -70.20 -65.01 -64.72
N PHE A 55 -70.68 -65.42 -65.92
CA PHE A 55 -71.97 -66.07 -66.11
C PHE A 55 -71.86 -67.58 -66.42
N GLY A 56 -70.68 -68.18 -66.35
CA GLY A 56 -70.49 -69.64 -66.48
C GLY A 56 -70.75 -70.23 -67.89
N ALA A 57 -71.41 -69.50 -68.80
CA ALA A 57 -71.63 -69.84 -70.20
C ALA A 57 -71.43 -68.61 -71.12
N PRO A 58 -71.08 -68.79 -72.41
CA PRO A 58 -70.84 -67.67 -73.33
C PRO A 58 -72.08 -66.82 -73.59
N LEU A 59 -71.94 -65.51 -73.47
CA LEU A 59 -72.99 -64.52 -73.64
C LEU A 59 -73.14 -64.09 -75.12
N ASN A 60 -74.36 -63.76 -75.54
CA ASN A 60 -74.58 -63.09 -76.83
C ASN A 60 -74.30 -61.59 -76.68
N ALA A 61 -73.16 -61.14 -77.21
CA ALA A 61 -72.72 -59.75 -77.11
C ALA A 61 -73.73 -58.74 -77.70
N SER A 62 -74.62 -59.16 -78.62
CA SER A 62 -75.63 -58.27 -79.22
C SER A 62 -76.88 -58.06 -78.37
N THR A 63 -77.07 -58.82 -77.29
CA THR A 63 -78.21 -58.67 -76.35
C THR A 63 -77.83 -58.11 -74.98
N VAL A 64 -76.52 -57.98 -74.70
CA VAL A 64 -75.99 -57.39 -73.46
C VAL A 64 -75.58 -55.93 -73.70
N THR A 65 -76.21 -55.02 -72.96
CA THR A 65 -76.04 -53.58 -73.02
C THR A 65 -76.07 -53.02 -71.60
N THR A 66 -75.78 -51.74 -71.43
CA THR A 66 -75.96 -51.02 -70.14
C THR A 66 -77.39 -51.13 -69.60
N ASN A 67 -78.41 -51.19 -70.46
CA ASN A 67 -79.79 -51.41 -69.99
C ASN A 67 -80.05 -52.85 -69.53
N THR A 68 -79.22 -53.80 -69.95
CA THR A 68 -79.33 -55.21 -69.54
C THR A 68 -78.56 -55.48 -68.25
N LEU A 69 -77.47 -54.71 -68.03
CA LEU A 69 -76.59 -54.78 -66.87
C LEU A 69 -76.14 -53.38 -66.44
N PHE A 70 -76.50 -52.97 -65.22
CA PHE A 70 -76.26 -51.61 -64.73
C PHE A 70 -76.12 -51.55 -63.22
N ILE A 71 -75.66 -50.39 -62.76
CA ILE A 71 -75.64 -50.00 -61.35
C ILE A 71 -76.74 -48.96 -61.16
N MET A 72 -77.46 -49.03 -60.05
CA MET A 72 -78.45 -48.03 -59.68
C MET A 72 -78.26 -47.60 -58.23
N PRO A 73 -78.62 -46.36 -57.86
CA PRO A 73 -78.64 -45.93 -56.47
C PRO A 73 -79.64 -46.77 -55.67
N ALA A 74 -79.29 -47.15 -54.45
CA ALA A 74 -80.20 -47.85 -53.55
C ALA A 74 -81.30 -46.89 -53.05
N THR A 75 -82.56 -47.07 -53.46
CA THR A 75 -83.67 -46.23 -52.97
C THR A 75 -84.00 -46.55 -51.49
N PRO A 76 -84.38 -45.56 -50.66
CA PRO A 76 -84.49 -45.75 -49.20
C PRO A 76 -85.57 -46.74 -48.73
N ALA A 77 -86.51 -47.13 -49.59
CA ALA A 77 -87.70 -47.92 -49.20
C ALA A 77 -87.51 -49.45 -49.18
N SER A 78 -86.31 -49.96 -49.48
CA SER A 78 -85.99 -51.41 -49.39
C SER A 78 -84.93 -51.72 -48.33
N ALA A 79 -84.61 -50.74 -47.48
CA ALA A 79 -83.69 -50.88 -46.37
C ALA A 79 -84.34 -51.69 -45.23
N SER A 80 -84.21 -53.02 -45.29
CA SER A 80 -84.24 -53.85 -44.07
C SER A 80 -83.59 -55.21 -44.29
N VAL A 81 -82.26 -55.25 -44.29
CA VAL A 81 -81.53 -56.32 -43.59
C VAL A 81 -80.81 -55.66 -42.43
N VAL A 82 -81.54 -55.53 -41.33
CA VAL A 82 -81.02 -55.08 -40.03
C VAL A 82 -80.30 -56.24 -39.36
N SER A 83 -79.10 -55.97 -38.84
CA SER A 83 -78.65 -56.51 -37.55
C SER A 83 -77.81 -55.41 -36.88
N ARG A 84 -78.00 -54.97 -35.64
CA ARG A 84 -78.69 -55.51 -34.45
C ARG A 84 -79.21 -54.39 -33.53
N ASN A 85 -80.15 -54.77 -32.65
CA ASN A 85 -80.47 -54.23 -31.31
C ASN A 85 -81.17 -52.86 -31.16
N LEU A 86 -82.43 -52.88 -30.67
CA LEU A 86 -82.79 -52.46 -29.29
C LEU A 86 -84.24 -52.87 -28.93
N ILE A 87 -84.50 -53.02 -27.63
CA ILE A 87 -85.63 -53.75 -27.01
C ILE A 87 -86.83 -52.84 -26.65
N GLN A 88 -88.04 -53.44 -26.73
CA GLN A 88 -89.25 -53.29 -25.87
C GLN A 88 -90.49 -52.45 -26.30
N LYS A 89 -91.59 -53.21 -26.52
CA LYS A 89 -92.85 -53.26 -25.69
C LYS A 89 -94.16 -52.96 -26.43
N SER A 90 -95.01 -54.00 -26.43
CA SER A 90 -96.49 -54.06 -26.58
C SER A 90 -97.16 -53.70 -27.92
N GLY A 91 -97.80 -54.70 -28.55
CA GLY A 91 -98.91 -54.52 -29.50
C GLY A 91 -98.97 -55.62 -30.58
N LEU A 92 -100.07 -56.37 -30.61
CA LEU A 92 -100.41 -57.42 -31.60
C LEU A 92 -100.44 -56.92 -33.07
N PHE A 93 -100.26 -57.87 -34.00
CA PHE A 93 -100.74 -58.03 -35.41
C PHE A 93 -99.60 -58.32 -36.40
N SER A 94 -99.46 -59.58 -36.84
CA SER A 94 -100.12 -60.23 -38.00
C SER A 94 -99.30 -60.10 -39.28
N SER A 95 -98.82 -61.25 -39.74
CA SER A 95 -98.02 -61.52 -40.94
C SER A 95 -98.55 -60.92 -42.24
N THR A 96 -97.67 -60.29 -43.04
CA THR A 96 -97.68 -60.43 -44.53
C THR A 96 -96.38 -59.93 -45.20
N LYS A 97 -95.83 -60.80 -46.04
CA LYS A 97 -94.88 -60.65 -47.16
C LYS A 97 -94.76 -59.22 -47.77
N ALA A 98 -93.54 -58.70 -47.95
CA ALA A 98 -93.20 -57.59 -48.87
C ALA A 98 -92.13 -58.12 -49.86
N ALA A 99 -92.51 -58.45 -51.10
CA ALA A 99 -92.49 -57.59 -52.29
C ALA A 99 -91.05 -57.37 -52.80
N SER A 100 -90.73 -57.97 -53.96
CA SER A 100 -89.43 -57.90 -54.61
C SER A 100 -89.09 -56.48 -55.02
N ALA A 101 -87.85 -56.05 -54.76
CA ALA A 101 -87.31 -54.81 -55.32
C ALA A 101 -87.36 -54.88 -56.85
N THR A 102 -88.15 -54.01 -57.47
CA THR A 102 -88.22 -53.86 -58.93
C THR A 102 -86.95 -53.18 -59.42
N CYS A 103 -86.11 -53.90 -60.18
CA CYS A 103 -84.97 -53.31 -60.88
C CYS A 103 -85.50 -52.44 -62.04
N ASP A 104 -85.30 -51.12 -61.99
CA ASP A 104 -85.71 -50.18 -63.03
C ASP A 104 -84.49 -49.64 -63.79
N PRO A 105 -84.28 -50.01 -65.08
CA PRO A 105 -83.14 -49.56 -65.87
C PRO A 105 -83.13 -48.05 -66.17
N LEU A 106 -84.24 -47.33 -65.96
CA LEU A 106 -84.28 -45.87 -66.16
C LEU A 106 -83.53 -45.08 -65.07
N LEU A 107 -83.15 -45.71 -63.97
CA LEU A 107 -82.41 -45.12 -62.85
C LEU A 107 -80.94 -45.58 -62.79
N ALA A 108 -80.44 -46.13 -63.89
CA ALA A 108 -79.06 -46.58 -64.02
C ALA A 108 -78.08 -45.40 -63.93
N VAL A 109 -76.94 -45.63 -63.29
CA VAL A 109 -75.76 -44.77 -63.39
C VAL A 109 -75.17 -44.97 -64.78
N ASP A 110 -74.76 -43.88 -65.43
CA ASP A 110 -74.05 -43.95 -66.69
C ASP A 110 -72.78 -44.79 -66.50
N ALA A 111 -72.63 -45.79 -67.35
CA ALA A 111 -71.52 -46.73 -67.29
C ALA A 111 -71.26 -47.27 -68.69
N SER A 112 -70.06 -47.78 -68.90
CA SER A 112 -69.77 -48.60 -70.08
C SER A 112 -69.80 -50.07 -69.69
N VAL A 113 -70.37 -50.90 -70.57
CA VAL A 113 -70.38 -52.36 -70.41
C VAL A 113 -69.59 -52.96 -71.57
N THR A 114 -68.60 -53.79 -71.23
CA THR A 114 -67.81 -54.54 -72.20
C THR A 114 -67.99 -56.04 -71.96
N VAL A 115 -68.31 -56.79 -73.02
CA VAL A 115 -68.55 -58.24 -72.93
C VAL A 115 -67.43 -59.01 -73.60
N SER A 116 -66.91 -60.03 -72.92
CA SER A 116 -65.87 -60.91 -73.42
C SER A 116 -66.15 -62.36 -73.02
N GLY A 117 -66.55 -63.19 -73.98
CA GLY A 117 -66.82 -64.61 -73.74
C GLY A 117 -68.01 -64.84 -72.79
N SER A 118 -67.72 -65.34 -71.58
CA SER A 118 -68.70 -65.60 -70.52
C SER A 118 -68.78 -64.49 -69.45
N SER A 119 -68.02 -63.41 -69.60
CA SER A 119 -67.93 -62.33 -68.60
C SER A 119 -68.32 -60.97 -69.16
N ALA A 120 -68.79 -60.09 -68.29
CA ALA A 120 -69.12 -58.69 -68.59
C ALA A 120 -68.54 -57.75 -67.53
N ASP A 121 -67.79 -56.75 -67.98
CA ASP A 121 -67.21 -55.70 -67.15
C ASP A 121 -68.06 -54.44 -67.20
N ILE A 122 -68.35 -53.87 -66.03
CA ILE A 122 -69.05 -52.61 -65.85
C ILE A 122 -68.06 -51.61 -65.29
N ILE A 123 -67.85 -50.52 -66.03
CA ILE A 123 -67.03 -49.41 -65.59
C ILE A 123 -67.96 -48.20 -65.42
N PRO A 124 -68.28 -47.81 -64.17
CA PRO A 124 -69.15 -46.67 -63.92
C PRO A 124 -68.47 -45.34 -64.29
N ASP A 125 -69.26 -44.40 -64.81
CA ASP A 125 -68.94 -42.97 -64.82
C ASP A 125 -69.30 -42.41 -63.43
N PRO A 126 -68.51 -41.49 -62.84
CA PRO A 126 -68.02 -41.56 -61.46
C PRO A 126 -69.10 -41.71 -60.38
N LEU A 127 -68.81 -42.60 -59.41
CA LEU A 127 -69.65 -42.83 -58.24
C LEU A 127 -69.35 -41.81 -57.13
N GLU A 128 -70.39 -41.31 -56.47
CA GLU A 128 -70.22 -40.45 -55.30
C GLU A 128 -69.81 -41.25 -54.05
N ASN A 129 -68.95 -40.66 -53.22
CA ASN A 129 -68.46 -41.24 -51.98
C ASN A 129 -69.58 -41.45 -50.94
N ASN A 130 -69.49 -42.47 -50.08
CA ASN A 130 -70.45 -42.83 -49.04
C ASN A 130 -71.91 -43.03 -49.53
N THR A 131 -72.09 -43.31 -50.81
CA THR A 131 -73.43 -43.50 -51.40
C THR A 131 -73.70 -44.99 -51.63
N GLY A 132 -74.91 -45.43 -51.31
CA GLY A 132 -75.33 -46.83 -51.49
C GLY A 132 -75.74 -47.13 -52.93
N TYR A 133 -75.14 -48.14 -53.54
CA TYR A 133 -75.41 -48.57 -54.91
C TYR A 133 -75.75 -50.05 -54.97
N CYS A 134 -76.51 -50.46 -55.99
CA CYS A 134 -76.89 -51.85 -56.25
C CYS A 134 -76.56 -52.25 -57.69
N LEU A 135 -75.94 -53.42 -57.86
CA LEU A 135 -75.74 -54.06 -59.15
C LEU A 135 -76.98 -54.88 -59.54
N CYS A 136 -77.47 -54.66 -60.77
CA CYS A 136 -78.71 -55.26 -61.27
C CYS A 136 -78.55 -55.86 -62.68
N ALA A 137 -79.22 -57.00 -62.91
CA ALA A 137 -79.30 -57.65 -64.22
C ALA A 137 -80.76 -57.97 -64.59
N THR A 138 -81.12 -57.76 -65.86
CA THR A 138 -82.49 -58.01 -66.37
C THR A 138 -82.67 -59.42 -66.92
N ALA A 139 -83.94 -59.86 -67.04
CA ALA A 139 -84.30 -61.18 -67.57
C ALA A 139 -84.09 -61.36 -69.09
N SER A 140 -83.54 -60.36 -69.78
CA SER A 140 -83.37 -60.34 -71.24
C SER A 140 -81.96 -60.72 -71.71
N ILE A 141 -81.07 -61.14 -70.79
CA ILE A 141 -79.71 -61.59 -71.15
C ILE A 141 -79.80 -62.92 -71.92
N GLY A 142 -79.34 -62.91 -73.17
CA GLY A 142 -79.34 -64.08 -74.05
C GLY A 142 -78.00 -64.82 -74.06
N PHE A 143 -78.04 -66.15 -74.05
CA PHE A 143 -76.87 -67.02 -74.21
C PHE A 143 -76.77 -67.51 -75.67
N ASN A 144 -75.56 -67.87 -76.12
CA ASN A 144 -75.32 -68.28 -77.51
C ASN A 144 -75.89 -69.67 -77.90
N ASN A 145 -76.85 -70.24 -77.14
CA ASN A 145 -77.40 -71.58 -77.37
C ASN A 145 -78.94 -71.54 -77.54
N PRO A 146 -79.50 -72.01 -78.68
CA PRO A 146 -80.93 -71.89 -78.99
C PRO A 146 -81.89 -72.71 -78.10
N ASP A 147 -81.40 -73.65 -77.29
CA ASP A 147 -82.25 -74.46 -76.38
C ASP A 147 -82.26 -73.96 -74.92
N GLN A 148 -81.66 -72.80 -74.63
CA GLN A 148 -81.53 -72.24 -73.28
C GLN A 148 -82.20 -70.86 -73.16
N ASN A 149 -83.54 -70.83 -73.19
CA ASN A 149 -84.31 -69.64 -72.79
C ASN A 149 -84.43 -69.56 -71.25
N GLY A 150 -83.27 -69.55 -70.58
CA GLY A 150 -83.16 -69.43 -69.13
C GLY A 150 -83.46 -68.00 -68.68
N PHE A 151 -84.57 -67.81 -67.97
CA PHE A 151 -84.92 -66.56 -67.32
C PHE A 151 -83.94 -66.27 -66.17
N PHE A 152 -83.11 -65.23 -66.30
CA PHE A 152 -82.36 -64.66 -65.17
C PHE A 152 -83.18 -63.54 -64.50
N SER A 153 -83.94 -63.84 -63.46
CA SER A 153 -84.57 -62.81 -62.63
C SER A 153 -84.01 -62.84 -61.20
N GLY A 154 -83.47 -61.72 -60.71
CA GLY A 154 -83.27 -61.49 -59.26
C GLY A 154 -81.84 -61.43 -58.73
N LEU A 155 -80.82 -61.07 -59.53
CA LEU A 155 -79.50 -60.75 -58.99
C LEU A 155 -79.47 -59.29 -58.51
N THR A 156 -79.43 -59.08 -57.19
CA THR A 156 -79.25 -57.74 -56.58
C THR A 156 -78.18 -57.84 -55.51
N ARG A 157 -77.09 -57.08 -55.65
CA ARG A 157 -76.02 -56.97 -54.64
C ARG A 157 -75.67 -55.50 -54.46
N CYS A 158 -75.75 -55.01 -53.22
CA CYS A 158 -75.57 -53.59 -52.91
C CYS A 158 -74.32 -53.33 -52.03
N PHE A 159 -73.71 -52.15 -52.18
CA PHE A 159 -72.45 -51.72 -51.54
C PHE A 159 -72.42 -50.20 -51.32
N THR A 160 -71.46 -49.70 -50.52
CA THR A 160 -71.17 -48.29 -50.22
C THR A 160 -69.74 -47.90 -50.65
N THR A 161 -69.45 -46.61 -50.84
CA THR A 161 -68.16 -46.14 -51.39
C THR A 161 -67.27 -45.35 -50.40
N GLU A 162 -65.93 -45.36 -50.53
CA GLU A 162 -64.94 -44.60 -49.70
C GLU A 162 -63.87 -43.78 -50.53
N ALA A 163 -63.14 -42.81 -49.90
CA ALA A 163 -62.15 -41.88 -50.53
C ALA A 163 -60.65 -42.12 -50.16
N SER A 164 -59.67 -41.71 -51.01
CA SER A 164 -58.20 -41.95 -50.84
C SER A 164 -57.30 -40.73 -51.15
N GLY A 165 -56.24 -40.46 -50.35
CA GLY A 165 -55.22 -39.40 -50.58
C GLY A 165 -53.93 -39.52 -49.71
N THR A 166 -52.76 -39.07 -50.20
CA THR A 166 -51.41 -39.19 -49.55
C THR A 166 -51.01 -37.99 -48.67
N THR A 167 -50.20 -38.20 -47.62
CA THR A 167 -49.79 -37.21 -46.59
C THR A 167 -48.26 -37.13 -46.38
N PHE A 168 -47.72 -36.01 -45.86
CA PHE A 168 -46.29 -35.78 -45.58
C PHE A 168 -46.04 -35.10 -44.21
N SER A 169 -44.90 -35.36 -43.56
CA SER A 169 -44.55 -34.80 -42.23
C SER A 169 -43.86 -33.42 -42.28
N VAL A 170 -43.89 -32.71 -41.14
CA VAL A 170 -43.18 -31.43 -40.91
C VAL A 170 -42.22 -31.60 -39.73
N GLY A 171 -40.97 -31.15 -39.87
CA GLY A 171 -39.91 -31.31 -38.89
C GLY A 171 -38.77 -30.32 -39.07
N GLY A 172 -37.78 -30.42 -38.19
CA GLY A 172 -36.74 -29.40 -38.06
C GLY A 172 -35.67 -29.72 -37.02
N THR A 173 -34.93 -28.70 -36.60
CA THR A 173 -33.96 -28.77 -35.49
C THR A 173 -34.27 -27.74 -34.41
N ILE A 174 -34.05 -28.13 -33.14
CA ILE A 174 -34.06 -27.22 -31.99
C ILE A 174 -32.67 -27.21 -31.34
N SER A 175 -32.22 -26.03 -30.94
CA SER A 175 -30.94 -25.82 -30.28
C SER A 175 -31.06 -24.83 -29.12
N GLY A 176 -30.21 -24.97 -28.10
CA GLY A 176 -30.17 -24.07 -26.95
C GLY A 176 -31.01 -24.52 -25.75
N LEU A 177 -31.55 -25.74 -25.75
CA LEU A 177 -32.17 -26.38 -24.60
C LEU A 177 -31.11 -27.04 -23.71
N SER A 178 -31.26 -26.84 -22.40
CA SER A 178 -30.44 -27.45 -21.35
C SER A 178 -31.25 -28.53 -20.64
N ALA A 179 -30.57 -29.38 -19.86
CA ALA A 179 -31.24 -30.46 -19.12
C ALA A 179 -32.30 -29.89 -18.17
N GLY A 180 -33.57 -30.26 -18.36
CA GLY A 180 -34.71 -29.76 -17.59
C GLY A 180 -35.55 -28.70 -18.30
N ASP A 181 -35.07 -28.13 -19.41
CA ASP A 181 -35.86 -27.23 -20.24
C ASP A 181 -36.98 -27.99 -20.93
N THR A 182 -38.13 -27.32 -21.12
CA THR A 182 -39.26 -27.85 -21.89
C THR A 182 -39.77 -26.75 -22.81
N ALA A 183 -39.61 -26.94 -24.12
CA ALA A 183 -40.26 -26.12 -25.13
C ALA A 183 -41.41 -26.91 -25.75
N VAL A 184 -42.55 -26.26 -26.00
CA VAL A 184 -43.65 -26.86 -26.76
C VAL A 184 -43.77 -26.11 -28.07
N LEU A 185 -43.55 -26.80 -29.18
CA LEU A 185 -43.81 -26.28 -30.52
C LEU A 185 -45.21 -26.69 -30.94
N GLN A 186 -45.93 -25.83 -31.65
CA GLN A 186 -47.26 -26.13 -32.18
C GLN A 186 -47.27 -25.93 -33.68
N ASN A 187 -47.74 -26.93 -34.43
CA ASN A 187 -48.02 -26.82 -35.84
C ASN A 187 -49.55 -26.72 -36.09
N ASN A 188 -49.97 -25.71 -36.85
CA ASN A 188 -51.35 -25.52 -37.33
C ASN A 188 -52.46 -25.69 -36.26
N THR A 189 -52.34 -25.01 -35.12
CA THR A 189 -53.36 -24.91 -34.04
C THR A 189 -53.76 -26.21 -33.32
N GLY A 190 -53.06 -27.34 -33.53
CA GLY A 190 -53.44 -28.58 -32.84
C GLY A 190 -52.40 -29.71 -32.78
N ASP A 191 -51.28 -29.63 -33.49
CA ASP A 191 -50.21 -30.64 -33.41
C ASP A 191 -49.07 -30.10 -32.54
N ASP A 192 -49.16 -30.38 -31.24
CA ASP A 192 -48.21 -29.93 -30.23
C ASP A 192 -47.10 -30.96 -30.00
N LEU A 193 -45.86 -30.50 -30.04
CA LEU A 193 -44.67 -31.30 -29.84
C LEU A 193 -43.83 -30.74 -28.69
N THR A 194 -43.74 -31.52 -27.62
CA THR A 194 -42.89 -31.21 -26.47
C THR A 194 -41.46 -31.65 -26.72
N LEU A 195 -40.52 -30.74 -26.56
CA LEU A 195 -39.08 -30.93 -26.75
C LEU A 195 -38.34 -30.62 -25.45
N THR A 196 -37.50 -31.56 -25.00
CA THR A 196 -36.75 -31.46 -23.74
C THR A 196 -35.24 -31.54 -23.93
N THR A 197 -34.77 -31.71 -25.17
CA THR A 197 -33.34 -31.79 -25.53
C THR A 197 -33.12 -31.23 -26.93
N ASP A 198 -31.93 -30.72 -27.17
CA ASP A 198 -31.48 -30.32 -28.51
C ASP A 198 -31.47 -31.50 -29.48
N GLY A 199 -31.78 -31.23 -30.75
CA GLY A 199 -31.78 -32.26 -31.79
C GLY A 199 -32.78 -32.01 -32.92
N THR A 200 -32.97 -33.03 -33.74
CA THR A 200 -33.99 -33.03 -34.78
C THR A 200 -35.36 -33.37 -34.18
N PHE A 201 -36.42 -32.79 -34.73
CA PHE A 201 -37.80 -33.06 -34.35
C PHE A 201 -38.69 -33.26 -35.58
N THR A 202 -39.81 -33.96 -35.40
CA THR A 202 -40.81 -34.16 -36.45
C THR A 202 -42.19 -34.23 -35.79
N PHE A 203 -43.14 -33.47 -36.32
CA PHE A 203 -44.54 -33.48 -35.92
C PHE A 203 -45.21 -34.79 -36.36
N THR A 204 -46.12 -35.30 -35.53
CA THR A 204 -46.72 -36.64 -35.74
C THR A 204 -47.90 -36.62 -36.72
N THR A 205 -48.57 -35.48 -36.87
CA THR A 205 -49.67 -35.36 -37.83
C THR A 205 -49.10 -35.05 -39.20
N GLU A 206 -49.23 -36.01 -40.11
CA GLU A 206 -48.89 -35.77 -41.51
C GLU A 206 -49.96 -34.87 -42.15
N ILE A 207 -49.49 -33.93 -42.96
CA ILE A 207 -50.30 -32.92 -43.64
C ILE A 207 -50.44 -33.34 -45.11
N ALA A 208 -51.66 -33.23 -45.66
CA ALA A 208 -51.93 -33.55 -47.05
C ALA A 208 -51.07 -32.72 -48.01
N ASP A 209 -50.71 -33.32 -49.15
CA ASP A 209 -49.98 -32.59 -50.20
C ASP A 209 -50.76 -31.35 -50.67
N GLY A 210 -50.08 -30.22 -50.79
CA GLY A 210 -50.67 -28.91 -51.11
C GLY A 210 -51.27 -28.12 -49.93
N ALA A 211 -51.31 -28.66 -48.71
CA ALA A 211 -51.77 -27.92 -47.52
C ALA A 211 -50.61 -27.15 -46.83
N THR A 212 -50.96 -26.07 -46.12
CA THR A 212 -49.99 -25.20 -45.44
C THR A 212 -49.57 -25.71 -44.06
N TYR A 213 -48.36 -25.40 -43.61
CA TYR A 213 -47.90 -25.60 -42.24
C TYR A 213 -47.48 -24.28 -41.58
N ALA A 214 -47.61 -24.19 -40.25
CA ALA A 214 -47.25 -23.04 -39.45
C ALA A 214 -46.83 -23.47 -38.05
N VAL A 215 -45.52 -23.48 -37.80
CA VAL A 215 -44.86 -23.83 -36.54
C VAL A 215 -44.67 -22.58 -35.67
N THR A 216 -45.16 -22.64 -34.45
CA THR A 216 -45.03 -21.59 -33.43
C THR A 216 -44.46 -22.17 -32.14
N VAL A 217 -43.88 -21.32 -31.28
CA VAL A 217 -43.55 -21.73 -29.91
C VAL A 217 -44.79 -21.51 -29.06
N LEU A 218 -45.45 -22.59 -28.65
CA LEU A 218 -46.62 -22.55 -27.78
C LEU A 218 -46.21 -22.30 -26.32
N THR A 219 -45.13 -22.94 -25.87
CA THR A 219 -44.58 -22.78 -24.52
C THR A 219 -43.08 -22.56 -24.62
N GLN A 220 -42.61 -21.40 -24.13
CA GLN A 220 -41.19 -21.11 -23.99
C GLN A 220 -40.58 -21.92 -22.83
N PRO A 221 -39.32 -22.37 -22.93
CA PRO A 221 -38.61 -22.91 -21.79
C PRO A 221 -38.41 -21.83 -20.71
N PHE A 222 -38.37 -22.24 -19.44
CA PHE A 222 -38.16 -21.31 -18.34
C PHE A 222 -36.81 -20.58 -18.46
N GLY A 223 -36.81 -19.24 -18.37
CA GLY A 223 -35.61 -18.40 -18.46
C GLY A 223 -34.97 -18.32 -19.84
N LYS A 224 -35.68 -18.73 -20.89
CA LYS A 224 -35.19 -18.70 -22.28
C LYS A 224 -36.27 -18.23 -23.25
N THR A 225 -35.82 -17.56 -24.30
CA THR A 225 -36.65 -17.21 -25.44
C THR A 225 -36.20 -17.99 -26.68
N CYS A 226 -37.09 -18.82 -27.21
CA CYS A 226 -36.92 -19.53 -28.48
C CYS A 226 -37.47 -18.70 -29.64
N SER A 227 -36.66 -18.58 -30.68
CA SER A 227 -36.98 -17.95 -31.97
C SER A 227 -37.02 -19.02 -33.07
N ILE A 228 -37.93 -18.88 -34.03
CA ILE A 228 -38.11 -19.86 -35.12
C ILE A 228 -37.82 -19.19 -36.47
N SER A 229 -37.10 -19.91 -37.33
CA SER A 229 -36.95 -19.62 -38.76
C SER A 229 -37.56 -20.76 -39.60
N ASN A 230 -37.97 -20.45 -40.83
CA ASN A 230 -38.73 -21.36 -41.71
C ASN A 230 -40.04 -21.88 -41.07
N SER A 231 -40.67 -21.07 -40.23
CA SER A 231 -41.84 -21.45 -39.44
C SER A 231 -43.11 -21.70 -40.26
N THR A 232 -43.21 -21.25 -41.51
CA THR A 232 -44.43 -21.41 -42.32
C THR A 232 -44.12 -21.81 -43.75
N GLY A 233 -44.98 -22.60 -44.39
CA GLY A 233 -44.84 -23.01 -45.79
C GLY A 233 -46.00 -23.87 -46.31
N THR A 234 -45.84 -24.48 -47.49
CA THR A 234 -46.82 -25.41 -48.10
C THR A 234 -46.13 -26.74 -48.40
N ILE A 235 -46.81 -27.86 -48.13
CA ILE A 235 -46.33 -29.20 -48.49
C ILE A 235 -46.32 -29.35 -50.01
N SER A 236 -45.18 -29.77 -50.57
CA SER A 236 -44.98 -29.91 -52.02
C SER A 236 -44.24 -31.22 -52.31
N GLY A 237 -44.96 -32.34 -52.23
CA GLY A 237 -44.49 -33.66 -52.63
C GLY A 237 -43.36 -34.29 -51.78
N ALA A 238 -43.01 -33.68 -50.64
CA ALA A 238 -41.98 -34.18 -49.71
C ALA A 238 -42.19 -33.65 -48.29
N ALA A 239 -41.58 -34.32 -47.31
CA ALA A 239 -41.55 -33.88 -45.92
C ALA A 239 -40.71 -32.60 -45.74
N VAL A 240 -41.18 -31.69 -44.89
CA VAL A 240 -40.46 -30.46 -44.51
C VAL A 240 -39.51 -30.81 -43.36
N THR A 241 -38.22 -30.47 -43.47
CA THR A 241 -37.20 -30.87 -42.48
C THR A 241 -36.29 -29.73 -42.03
N ASP A 242 -36.56 -28.50 -42.47
CA ASP A 242 -35.67 -27.33 -42.35
C ASP A 242 -36.21 -26.23 -41.42
N VAL A 243 -37.24 -26.51 -40.61
CA VAL A 243 -37.67 -25.60 -39.53
C VAL A 243 -36.53 -25.51 -38.51
N SER A 244 -36.06 -24.31 -38.17
CA SER A 244 -34.96 -24.15 -37.21
C SER A 244 -35.40 -23.28 -36.03
N VAL A 245 -35.26 -23.84 -34.83
CA VAL A 245 -35.61 -23.22 -33.55
C VAL A 245 -34.34 -23.00 -32.73
N VAL A 246 -34.10 -21.75 -32.31
CA VAL A 246 -32.94 -21.38 -31.49
C VAL A 246 -33.43 -20.72 -30.21
N CYS A 247 -33.09 -21.32 -29.07
CA CYS A 247 -33.43 -20.85 -27.73
C CYS A 247 -32.22 -20.19 -27.07
N SER A 248 -32.39 -18.94 -26.63
CA SER A 248 -31.35 -18.18 -25.90
C SER A 248 -31.83 -17.84 -24.50
N ALA A 249 -30.93 -17.87 -23.51
CA ALA A 249 -31.23 -17.45 -22.16
C ALA A 249 -31.58 -15.96 -22.08
N ASP A 250 -32.64 -15.64 -21.34
CA ASP A 250 -32.92 -14.27 -20.96
C ASP A 250 -31.86 -13.84 -19.93
N THR A 251 -31.42 -12.59 -19.96
CA THR A 251 -30.38 -12.10 -19.05
C THR A 251 -30.78 -10.77 -18.42
N TYR A 252 -30.45 -10.59 -17.14
CA TYR A 252 -30.80 -9.40 -16.35
C TYR A 252 -29.58 -8.88 -15.60
N THR A 253 -29.47 -7.55 -15.44
CA THR A 253 -28.37 -6.92 -14.72
C THR A 253 -28.58 -7.00 -13.21
N VAL A 254 -27.47 -6.97 -12.48
CA VAL A 254 -27.44 -6.88 -11.02
C VAL A 254 -26.86 -5.53 -10.63
N GLY A 255 -27.50 -4.82 -9.72
CA GLY A 255 -27.16 -3.47 -9.30
C GLY A 255 -27.71 -3.15 -7.92
N GLY A 256 -27.46 -1.93 -7.46
CA GLY A 256 -27.67 -1.57 -6.06
C GLY A 256 -27.30 -0.15 -5.72
N THR A 257 -27.19 0.14 -4.42
CA THR A 257 -26.71 1.42 -3.87
C THR A 257 -25.48 1.22 -3.00
N VAL A 258 -24.52 2.13 -3.10
CA VAL A 258 -23.43 2.29 -2.12
C VAL A 258 -23.63 3.59 -1.33
N SER A 259 -23.39 3.52 -0.01
CA SER A 259 -23.51 4.65 0.91
C SER A 259 -22.39 4.66 1.95
N GLY A 260 -21.95 5.85 2.38
CA GLY A 260 -20.89 6.03 3.37
C GLY A 260 -19.47 5.83 2.82
N LEU A 261 -19.31 5.74 1.49
CA LEU A 261 -18.03 5.48 0.85
C LEU A 261 -17.13 6.72 0.82
N VAL A 262 -15.93 6.57 1.37
CA VAL A 262 -14.80 7.48 1.23
C VAL A 262 -13.68 6.73 0.51
N GLY A 263 -13.17 7.29 -0.58
CA GLY A 263 -12.12 6.64 -1.38
C GLY A 263 -12.68 5.69 -2.44
N THR A 264 -12.16 4.47 -2.53
CA THR A 264 -12.47 3.51 -3.60
C THR A 264 -12.81 2.13 -3.05
N VAL A 265 -13.94 1.56 -3.48
CA VAL A 265 -14.31 0.16 -3.22
C VAL A 265 -14.39 -0.60 -4.53
N VAL A 266 -13.95 -1.86 -4.53
CA VAL A 266 -14.15 -2.76 -5.68
C VAL A 266 -15.14 -3.84 -5.27
N LEU A 267 -16.31 -3.83 -5.92
CA LEU A 267 -17.30 -4.89 -5.80
C LEU A 267 -17.05 -5.97 -6.85
N GLN A 268 -17.42 -7.21 -6.56
CA GLN A 268 -17.31 -8.32 -7.50
C GLN A 268 -18.60 -9.12 -7.49
N ASN A 269 -19.18 -9.34 -8.67
CA ASN A 269 -20.28 -10.27 -8.85
C ASN A 269 -19.79 -11.60 -9.45
N ASN A 270 -20.20 -12.72 -8.85
CA ASN A 270 -19.93 -14.09 -9.33
C ASN A 270 -18.44 -14.36 -9.62
N ALA A 271 -17.55 -13.86 -8.74
CA ALA A 271 -16.09 -14.10 -8.77
C ALA A 271 -15.34 -13.61 -10.03
N ALA A 272 -15.95 -12.77 -10.88
CA ALA A 272 -15.31 -12.31 -12.13
C ALA A 272 -15.67 -10.87 -12.53
N ASN A 273 -16.93 -10.47 -12.33
CA ASN A 273 -17.43 -9.19 -12.83
C ASN A 273 -17.15 -8.10 -11.80
N ASN A 274 -15.98 -7.47 -11.90
CA ASN A 274 -15.52 -6.46 -10.96
C ASN A 274 -16.01 -5.07 -11.35
N LEU A 275 -16.43 -4.28 -10.36
CA LEU A 275 -16.91 -2.91 -10.51
C LEU A 275 -16.21 -2.01 -9.48
N ILE A 276 -15.56 -0.94 -9.97
CA ILE A 276 -14.87 0.05 -9.14
C ILE A 276 -15.83 1.21 -8.89
N LEU A 277 -16.00 1.60 -7.63
CA LEU A 277 -16.82 2.73 -7.21
C LEU A 277 -15.96 3.72 -6.40
N THR A 278 -16.13 5.01 -6.66
CA THR A 278 -15.35 6.09 -6.03
C THR A 278 -16.20 7.13 -5.28
N SER A 279 -17.51 6.94 -5.24
CA SER A 279 -18.46 7.81 -4.55
C SER A 279 -19.76 7.09 -4.25
N ASP A 280 -20.52 7.60 -3.30
CA ASP A 280 -21.88 7.15 -3.01
C ASP A 280 -22.81 7.25 -4.23
N GLY A 281 -23.80 6.37 -4.31
CA GLY A 281 -24.80 6.37 -5.37
C GLY A 281 -25.26 5.00 -5.84
N LEU A 282 -26.00 5.00 -6.94
CA LEU A 282 -26.45 3.78 -7.61
C LEU A 282 -25.31 3.14 -8.41
N PHE A 283 -25.27 1.81 -8.46
CA PHE A 283 -24.34 1.05 -9.27
C PHE A 283 -25.05 -0.09 -10.02
N THR A 284 -24.46 -0.51 -11.14
CA THR A 284 -24.94 -1.65 -11.92
C THR A 284 -23.76 -2.38 -12.54
N PHE A 285 -23.72 -3.70 -12.40
CA PHE A 285 -22.72 -4.56 -13.03
C PHE A 285 -22.97 -4.66 -14.53
N THR A 286 -21.91 -4.62 -15.34
CA THR A 286 -22.00 -4.57 -16.80
C THR A 286 -22.35 -5.91 -17.45
N THR A 287 -21.87 -7.03 -16.90
CA THR A 287 -22.25 -8.37 -17.36
C THR A 287 -23.59 -8.79 -16.75
N ALA A 288 -24.60 -8.97 -17.62
CA ALA A 288 -25.90 -9.51 -17.24
C ALA A 288 -25.82 -11.00 -16.88
N VAL A 289 -26.67 -11.44 -15.96
CA VAL A 289 -26.76 -12.81 -15.44
C VAL A 289 -28.00 -13.48 -16.03
N ALA A 290 -27.89 -14.75 -16.43
CA ALA A 290 -29.00 -15.49 -17.02
C ALA A 290 -30.17 -15.67 -16.02
N ASP A 291 -31.39 -15.68 -16.54
CA ASP A 291 -32.59 -15.95 -15.74
C ASP A 291 -32.54 -17.35 -15.12
N GLY A 292 -32.93 -17.46 -13.85
CA GLY A 292 -32.75 -18.67 -13.05
C GLY A 292 -31.31 -18.94 -12.55
N ALA A 293 -30.30 -18.16 -12.98
CA ALA A 293 -28.94 -18.27 -12.44
C ALA A 293 -28.75 -17.42 -11.17
N GLY A 294 -27.81 -17.84 -10.32
CA GLY A 294 -27.46 -17.13 -9.10
C GLY A 294 -26.58 -15.90 -9.34
N TYR A 295 -26.72 -14.89 -8.49
CA TYR A 295 -25.76 -13.79 -8.35
C TYR A 295 -25.16 -13.78 -6.94
N ALA A 296 -23.93 -13.29 -6.83
CA ALA A 296 -23.17 -13.21 -5.59
C ALA A 296 -22.24 -12.00 -5.65
N VAL A 297 -22.72 -10.87 -5.13
CA VAL A 297 -22.01 -9.61 -4.95
C VAL A 297 -21.25 -9.64 -3.63
N THR A 298 -19.94 -9.49 -3.72
CA THR A 298 -19.01 -9.37 -2.59
C THR A 298 -18.15 -8.13 -2.73
N VAL A 299 -17.53 -7.69 -1.65
CA VAL A 299 -16.43 -6.72 -1.72
C VAL A 299 -15.15 -7.48 -2.08
N LEU A 300 -14.56 -7.14 -3.23
CA LEU A 300 -13.26 -7.66 -3.65
C LEU A 300 -12.11 -6.86 -3.03
N THR A 301 -12.27 -5.54 -2.91
CA THR A 301 -11.27 -4.66 -2.30
C THR A 301 -11.97 -3.59 -1.48
N GLN A 302 -11.66 -3.53 -0.18
CA GLN A 302 -12.18 -2.52 0.74
C GLN A 302 -11.53 -1.16 0.47
N PRO A 303 -12.21 -0.03 0.76
CA PRO A 303 -11.57 1.27 0.81
C PRO A 303 -10.54 1.34 1.95
N ALA A 304 -9.54 2.20 1.82
CA ALA A 304 -8.64 2.52 2.92
C ALA A 304 -9.43 3.21 4.04
N GLY A 305 -9.23 2.77 5.28
CA GLY A 305 -9.88 3.32 6.48
C GLY A 305 -11.39 3.05 6.62
N GLN A 306 -11.97 2.18 5.79
CA GLN A 306 -13.38 1.82 5.86
C GLN A 306 -13.63 0.32 5.64
N ALA A 307 -14.71 -0.18 6.22
CA ALA A 307 -15.25 -1.51 5.97
C ALA A 307 -16.61 -1.38 5.30
N CYS A 308 -16.72 -1.84 4.06
CA CYS A 308 -17.97 -1.97 3.33
C CYS A 308 -18.57 -3.36 3.52
N VAL A 309 -19.86 -3.41 3.85
CA VAL A 309 -20.63 -4.65 4.01
C VAL A 309 -21.74 -4.68 2.96
N VAL A 310 -21.88 -5.82 2.29
CA VAL A 310 -22.94 -6.06 1.30
C VAL A 310 -24.14 -6.73 1.99
N SER A 311 -25.32 -6.17 1.79
CA SER A 311 -26.62 -6.77 2.11
C SER A 311 -27.40 -7.00 0.83
N ASN A 312 -28.27 -8.02 0.82
CA ASN A 312 -28.92 -8.55 -0.38
C ASN A 312 -27.91 -8.90 -1.51
N GLY A 313 -26.68 -9.28 -1.13
CA GLY A 313 -25.61 -9.54 -2.10
C GLY A 313 -25.78 -10.87 -2.85
N THR A 314 -26.66 -11.77 -2.42
CA THR A 314 -26.86 -13.07 -3.05
C THR A 314 -28.32 -13.30 -3.39
N GLY A 315 -28.58 -13.99 -4.50
CA GLY A 315 -29.94 -14.33 -4.92
C GLY A 315 -29.96 -15.05 -6.26
N THR A 316 -31.15 -15.24 -6.81
CA THR A 316 -31.37 -15.84 -8.13
C THR A 316 -32.11 -14.84 -9.00
N ILE A 317 -31.70 -14.69 -10.26
CA ILE A 317 -32.43 -13.88 -11.22
C ILE A 317 -33.80 -14.52 -11.48
N SER A 318 -34.87 -13.73 -11.40
CA SER A 318 -36.24 -14.18 -11.62
C SER A 318 -37.01 -13.16 -12.44
N GLY A 319 -36.76 -13.14 -13.75
CA GLY A 319 -37.52 -12.35 -14.72
C GLY A 319 -37.41 -10.83 -14.62
N ALA A 320 -36.48 -10.29 -13.82
CA ALA A 320 -36.28 -8.85 -13.63
C ALA A 320 -34.84 -8.50 -13.25
N ILE A 321 -34.47 -7.23 -13.45
CA ILE A 321 -33.20 -6.66 -12.96
C ILE A 321 -33.20 -6.63 -11.43
N VAL A 322 -32.03 -6.83 -10.84
CA VAL A 322 -31.81 -6.72 -9.39
C VAL A 322 -31.25 -5.33 -9.11
N GLU A 323 -31.90 -4.54 -8.25
CA GLU A 323 -31.52 -3.16 -7.92
C GLU A 323 -31.41 -2.91 -6.41
N ASP A 324 -31.61 -3.94 -5.58
CA ASP A 324 -31.74 -3.85 -4.12
C ASP A 324 -30.51 -4.33 -3.35
N VAL A 325 -29.38 -4.58 -4.04
CA VAL A 325 -28.10 -4.83 -3.39
C VAL A 325 -27.67 -3.55 -2.66
N ALA A 326 -27.47 -3.61 -1.36
CA ALA A 326 -27.07 -2.44 -0.58
C ALA A 326 -25.68 -2.62 0.02
N VAL A 327 -24.78 -1.70 -0.28
CA VAL A 327 -23.41 -1.64 0.22
C VAL A 327 -23.30 -0.47 1.18
N VAL A 328 -23.00 -0.74 2.44
CA VAL A 328 -22.84 0.28 3.48
C VAL A 328 -21.38 0.25 3.93
N CYS A 329 -20.69 1.37 3.76
CA CYS A 329 -19.32 1.56 4.19
C CYS A 329 -19.29 2.38 5.48
N THR A 330 -18.54 1.91 6.46
CA THR A 330 -18.34 2.59 7.74
C THR A 330 -16.86 2.65 8.06
N ASP A 331 -16.44 3.72 8.72
CA ASP A 331 -15.04 3.88 9.12
C ASP A 331 -14.57 2.72 10.01
N THR A 332 -13.39 2.20 9.73
CA THR A 332 -12.71 1.25 10.62
C THR A 332 -12.13 2.03 11.79
N THR A 333 -12.51 1.66 13.00
CA THR A 333 -12.09 2.36 14.21
C THR A 333 -11.20 1.47 15.09
N TYR A 334 -10.15 2.06 15.65
CA TYR A 334 -9.11 1.40 16.42
C TYR A 334 -8.96 2.03 17.80
N THR A 335 -8.55 1.26 18.81
CA THR A 335 -8.26 1.79 20.15
C THR A 335 -6.87 2.41 20.20
N VAL A 336 -6.71 3.39 21.09
CA VAL A 336 -5.39 3.89 21.50
C VAL A 336 -5.16 3.47 22.93
N GLY A 337 -3.98 2.94 23.23
CA GLY A 337 -3.64 2.41 24.54
C GLY A 337 -2.17 2.06 24.65
N GLY A 338 -1.82 1.44 25.76
CA GLY A 338 -0.49 0.93 26.01
C GLY A 338 -0.31 0.56 27.47
N THR A 339 0.85 0.82 28.06
CA THR A 339 1.19 0.34 29.41
C THR A 339 1.48 1.48 30.37
N VAL A 340 1.04 1.35 31.62
CA VAL A 340 1.45 2.20 32.74
C VAL A 340 2.33 1.40 33.71
N SER A 341 3.49 1.95 34.06
CA SER A 341 4.42 1.37 35.04
C SER A 341 4.84 2.40 36.11
N GLY A 342 5.24 1.92 37.30
CA GLY A 342 5.69 2.76 38.42
C GLY A 342 4.64 3.69 39.05
N LEU A 343 3.36 3.55 38.69
CA LEU A 343 2.27 4.40 39.18
C LEU A 343 1.97 4.12 40.67
N VAL A 344 1.95 5.20 41.46
CA VAL A 344 1.38 5.27 42.80
C VAL A 344 0.29 6.34 42.79
N GLY A 345 -0.93 5.98 43.19
CA GLY A 345 -2.08 6.89 43.14
C GLY A 345 -2.90 6.77 41.85
N THR A 346 -3.24 7.89 41.23
CA THR A 346 -4.06 7.93 40.00
C THR A 346 -3.52 8.98 39.04
N VAL A 347 -3.24 8.57 37.81
CA VAL A 347 -2.89 9.46 36.69
C VAL A 347 -4.11 9.60 35.79
N VAL A 348 -4.33 10.80 35.24
CA VAL A 348 -5.34 11.00 34.18
C VAL A 348 -4.60 11.23 32.88
N LEU A 349 -4.77 10.30 31.95
CA LEU A 349 -4.27 10.42 30.59
C LEU A 349 -5.37 11.08 29.74
N GLN A 350 -4.99 11.88 28.76
CA GLN A 350 -5.92 12.52 27.83
C GLN A 350 -5.47 12.27 26.40
N ASN A 351 -6.38 11.74 25.58
CA ASN A 351 -6.19 11.62 24.16
C ASN A 351 -6.95 12.76 23.43
N ASN A 352 -6.26 13.45 22.50
CA ASN A 352 -6.82 14.45 21.59
C ASN A 352 -7.67 15.56 22.28
N ALA A 353 -7.26 16.00 23.47
CA ALA A 353 -7.87 17.09 24.23
C ALA A 353 -9.37 16.90 24.59
N GLY A 354 -9.80 15.66 24.87
CA GLY A 354 -11.16 15.42 25.36
C GLY A 354 -11.54 13.99 25.75
N ASP A 355 -10.73 12.98 25.41
CA ASP A 355 -10.95 11.60 25.81
C ASP A 355 -10.05 11.28 27.01
N ASP A 356 -10.53 11.60 28.21
CA ASP A 356 -9.78 11.46 29.46
C ASP A 356 -9.97 10.05 30.07
N LEU A 357 -8.86 9.42 30.44
CA LEU A 357 -8.82 8.10 31.07
C LEU A 357 -8.10 8.18 32.42
N SER A 358 -8.82 7.89 33.50
CA SER A 358 -8.21 7.74 34.83
C SER A 358 -7.63 6.33 34.98
N VAL A 359 -6.33 6.24 35.23
CA VAL A 359 -5.61 4.98 35.49
C VAL A 359 -5.14 4.98 36.94
N SER A 360 -5.50 3.93 37.70
CA SER A 360 -5.21 3.82 39.14
C SER A 360 -4.38 2.59 39.51
N ALA A 361 -3.83 1.88 38.52
CA ALA A 361 -2.99 0.70 38.70
C ALA A 361 -2.03 0.55 37.52
N ASN A 362 -0.88 -0.06 37.78
CA ASN A 362 0.06 -0.46 36.74
C ASN A 362 -0.54 -1.57 35.85
N GLY A 363 -0.15 -1.60 34.58
CA GLY A 363 -0.63 -2.56 33.59
C GLY A 363 -1.11 -1.90 32.30
N GLU A 364 -1.81 -2.67 31.47
CA GLU A 364 -2.36 -2.18 30.21
C GLU A 364 -3.52 -1.20 30.44
N PHE A 365 -3.58 -0.17 29.61
CA PHE A 365 -4.70 0.76 29.52
C PHE A 365 -5.12 0.92 28.06
N ALA A 366 -6.40 1.22 27.84
CA ALA A 366 -6.90 1.60 26.52
C ALA A 366 -7.98 2.67 26.69
N PHE A 367 -7.91 3.70 25.86
CA PHE A 367 -8.96 4.70 25.73
C PHE A 367 -10.23 4.05 25.18
N THR A 368 -11.38 4.41 25.74
CA THR A 368 -12.65 3.81 25.33
C THR A 368 -13.16 4.33 23.99
N THR A 369 -12.78 5.56 23.64
CA THR A 369 -13.15 6.16 22.35
C THR A 369 -12.23 5.62 21.28
N LYS A 370 -12.80 4.88 20.33
CA LYS A 370 -12.05 4.41 19.16
C LYS A 370 -11.90 5.54 18.15
N LEU A 371 -10.71 5.66 17.56
CA LEU A 371 -10.42 6.64 16.51
C LEU A 371 -10.49 5.96 15.14
N ALA A 372 -11.00 6.67 14.13
CA ALA A 372 -10.99 6.16 12.76
C ALA A 372 -9.55 5.96 12.26
N ASP A 373 -9.34 5.04 11.32
CA ASP A 373 -8.05 4.87 10.65
C ASP A 373 -7.51 6.20 10.09
N THR A 374 -6.20 6.37 10.04
CA THR A 374 -5.49 7.61 9.65
C THR A 374 -5.71 8.83 10.55
N THR A 375 -6.51 8.71 11.63
CA THR A 375 -6.67 9.79 12.61
C THR A 375 -5.37 9.95 13.41
N HIS A 376 -4.93 11.20 13.58
CA HIS A 376 -3.81 11.53 14.47
C HIS A 376 -4.25 11.45 15.93
N TYR A 377 -3.47 10.76 16.76
CA TYR A 377 -3.66 10.68 18.20
C TYR A 377 -2.56 11.45 18.94
N VAL A 378 -2.92 12.02 20.08
CA VAL A 378 -2.03 12.74 20.98
C VAL A 378 -2.45 12.42 22.41
N VAL A 379 -1.74 11.48 23.03
CA VAL A 379 -1.85 11.09 24.43
C VAL A 379 -0.94 11.96 25.28
N THR A 380 -1.52 12.64 26.25
CA THR A 380 -0.83 13.52 27.21
C THR A 380 -1.23 13.15 28.63
N VAL A 381 -0.42 13.55 29.62
CA VAL A 381 -0.85 13.50 31.01
C VAL A 381 -1.69 14.74 31.28
N PHE A 382 -2.98 14.54 31.55
CA PHE A 382 -3.91 15.60 31.93
C PHE A 382 -3.75 15.99 33.39
N THR A 383 -3.61 14.99 34.27
CA THR A 383 -3.40 15.18 35.70
C THR A 383 -2.33 14.21 36.19
N GLN A 384 -1.24 14.76 36.74
CA GLN A 384 -0.21 13.97 37.41
C GLN A 384 -0.70 13.48 38.79
N PRO A 385 -0.26 12.31 39.26
CA PRO A 385 -0.40 11.92 40.67
C PRO A 385 0.37 12.87 41.61
N ASP A 386 0.05 12.86 42.90
CA ASP A 386 0.66 13.79 43.88
C ASP A 386 2.15 13.49 44.17
N ASP A 387 2.53 12.21 44.24
CA ASP A 387 3.86 11.75 44.73
C ASP A 387 4.75 11.14 43.62
N VAL A 388 4.22 10.99 42.41
CA VAL A 388 4.97 10.49 41.24
C VAL A 388 4.70 11.39 40.04
N ASN A 389 5.69 11.52 39.17
CA ASN A 389 5.51 12.13 37.86
C ASN A 389 5.49 11.02 36.80
N CYS A 390 4.52 11.05 35.91
CA CYS A 390 4.40 10.15 34.77
C CYS A 390 4.87 10.85 33.49
N LEU A 391 5.78 10.22 32.76
CA LEU A 391 6.17 10.62 31.40
C LEU A 391 5.52 9.67 30.41
N ILE A 392 5.21 10.19 29.23
CA ILE A 392 4.67 9.41 28.11
C ILE A 392 5.73 9.37 27.01
N THR A 393 6.05 8.17 26.55
CA THR A 393 6.76 7.95 25.29
C THR A 393 5.82 7.27 24.30
N ASN A 394 6.08 7.47 23.00
CA ASN A 394 5.15 7.07 21.92
C ASN A 394 3.73 7.64 22.08
N GLY A 395 3.60 8.81 22.71
CA GLY A 395 2.29 9.43 22.97
C GLY A 395 1.63 10.06 21.74
N THR A 396 2.27 10.08 20.58
CA THR A 396 1.72 10.72 19.37
C THR A 396 1.99 9.87 18.13
N GLY A 397 1.02 9.83 17.21
CA GLY A 397 1.13 9.09 15.97
C GLY A 397 -0.18 9.06 15.19
N ASP A 398 -0.22 8.34 14.08
CA ASP A 398 -1.41 8.15 13.27
C ASP A 398 -1.89 6.69 13.36
N ILE A 399 -3.21 6.49 13.47
CA ILE A 399 -3.80 5.15 13.36
C ILE A 399 -3.47 4.56 11.98
N SER A 400 -2.94 3.34 11.96
CA SER A 400 -2.45 2.67 10.74
C SER A 400 -3.01 1.25 10.60
N GLY A 401 -4.33 1.12 10.64
CA GLY A 401 -5.04 -0.13 10.38
C GLY A 401 -4.98 -1.18 11.51
N VAL A 402 -4.42 -0.85 12.68
CA VAL A 402 -4.35 -1.70 13.88
C VAL A 402 -4.55 -0.86 15.15
N ASP A 403 -4.91 -1.52 16.26
CA ASP A 403 -4.97 -0.89 17.58
C ASP A 403 -3.57 -0.40 17.99
N VAL A 404 -3.49 0.79 18.57
CA VAL A 404 -2.24 1.35 19.13
C VAL A 404 -2.11 0.84 20.55
N GLU A 405 -1.05 0.09 20.82
CA GLU A 405 -0.80 -0.58 22.11
C GLU A 405 0.60 -0.23 22.69
N ASP A 406 1.33 0.69 22.07
CA ASP A 406 2.73 1.00 22.38
C ASP A 406 2.95 2.37 23.04
N VAL A 407 1.87 3.04 23.48
CA VAL A 407 1.97 4.24 24.32
C VAL A 407 2.49 3.82 25.69
N ASP A 408 3.73 4.18 26.01
CA ASP A 408 4.34 3.82 27.28
C ASP A 408 4.30 4.98 28.26
N VAL A 409 3.67 4.74 29.41
CA VAL A 409 3.53 5.68 30.51
C VAL A 409 4.36 5.18 31.68
N THR A 410 5.51 5.82 31.90
CA THR A 410 6.40 5.47 33.02
C THR A 410 6.30 6.53 34.10
N CYS A 411 5.84 6.12 35.27
CA CYS A 411 5.73 6.96 36.46
C CYS A 411 6.88 6.69 37.42
N TYR A 412 7.39 7.76 38.02
CA TYR A 412 8.56 7.70 38.89
C TYR A 412 8.39 8.61 40.12
N GLU A 413 8.99 8.21 41.24
CA GLU A 413 8.83 8.91 42.50
C GLU A 413 9.48 10.31 42.47
N VAL A 414 8.76 11.29 43.03
CA VAL A 414 9.25 12.65 43.24
C VAL A 414 9.69 12.78 44.68
N TYR A 415 11.00 12.82 44.90
CA TYR A 415 11.58 13.03 46.23
C TYR A 415 11.85 14.53 46.46
N THR A 416 11.43 15.06 47.61
CA THR A 416 11.76 16.43 48.03
C THR A 416 12.75 16.40 49.19
N GLY A 417 13.91 17.03 48.99
CA GLY A 417 15.03 17.03 49.92
C GLY A 417 16.33 16.54 49.27
N ASP A 418 17.42 16.59 50.03
CA ASP A 418 18.73 16.12 49.59
C ASP A 418 18.84 14.60 49.75
N VAL A 419 19.43 13.94 48.75
CA VAL A 419 19.69 12.50 48.72
C VAL A 419 21.19 12.29 48.85
N THR A 420 21.60 11.50 49.84
CA THR A 420 22.99 11.04 49.98
C THR A 420 23.03 9.52 49.83
N ILE A 421 23.82 9.02 48.87
CA ILE A 421 24.06 7.59 48.66
C ILE A 421 25.40 7.25 49.30
N SER A 422 25.36 6.55 50.43
CA SER A 422 26.57 6.14 51.17
C SER A 422 26.84 4.63 51.11
N ASP A 423 25.85 3.83 50.76
CA ASP A 423 25.92 2.38 50.77
C ASP A 423 24.81 1.73 49.90
N ALA A 424 24.77 0.40 49.87
CA ALA A 424 23.76 -0.35 49.13
C ALA A 424 22.32 -0.07 49.61
N ALA A 425 22.10 0.25 50.89
CA ALA A 425 20.76 0.44 51.43
C ALA A 425 20.17 1.81 51.02
N THR A 426 20.98 2.86 51.11
CA THR A 426 20.64 4.20 50.60
C THR A 426 20.47 4.20 49.08
N LEU A 427 21.30 3.44 48.35
CA LEU A 427 21.14 3.25 46.90
C LEU A 427 19.81 2.59 46.53
N VAL A 428 19.43 1.49 47.20
CA VAL A 428 18.14 0.80 46.94
C VAL A 428 16.95 1.74 47.13
N THR A 429 17.04 2.69 48.07
CA THR A 429 16.01 3.70 48.27
C THR A 429 16.01 4.70 47.11
N ALA A 430 17.18 5.22 46.73
CA ALA A 430 17.30 6.21 45.66
C ALA A 430 16.96 5.65 44.26
N GLN A 431 17.05 4.34 44.07
CA GLN A 431 16.74 3.67 42.80
C GLN A 431 15.31 3.87 42.32
N GLY A 432 14.35 4.15 43.21
CA GLY A 432 12.96 4.42 42.87
C GLY A 432 12.67 5.87 42.45
N TYR A 433 13.60 6.79 42.73
CA TYR A 433 13.41 8.20 42.47
C TYR A 433 13.62 8.51 40.99
N GLY A 434 12.61 9.13 40.37
CA GLY A 434 12.79 9.70 39.04
C GLY A 434 12.99 11.21 39.03
N ARG A 435 12.71 11.88 40.15
CA ARG A 435 12.98 13.30 40.30
C ARG A 435 13.41 13.61 41.72
N ILE A 436 14.51 14.35 41.86
CA ILE A 436 15.00 14.84 43.14
C ILE A 436 14.87 16.36 43.16
N ILE A 437 13.94 16.86 43.96
CA ILE A 437 13.80 18.29 44.28
C ILE A 437 14.77 18.61 45.44
N GLY A 438 16.05 18.71 45.10
CA GLY A 438 17.16 18.84 46.04
C GLY A 438 18.47 18.43 45.39
N ASN A 439 19.47 18.13 46.21
CA ASN A 439 20.79 17.71 45.75
C ASN A 439 20.93 16.18 45.77
N LEU A 440 21.73 15.64 44.86
CA LEU A 440 22.17 14.25 44.87
C LEU A 440 23.67 14.20 45.18
N THR A 441 24.03 13.63 46.32
CA THR A 441 25.42 13.43 46.72
C THR A 441 25.74 11.94 46.78
N ILE A 442 26.84 11.52 46.17
CA ILE A 442 27.45 10.22 46.41
C ILE A 442 28.51 10.41 47.48
N ASP A 443 28.34 9.77 48.63
CA ASP A 443 29.24 9.89 49.77
C ASP A 443 30.64 9.37 49.39
N PRO A 444 31.72 10.04 49.83
CA PRO A 444 33.08 9.56 49.58
C PRO A 444 33.39 8.15 50.13
N ALA A 445 32.60 7.62 51.05
CA ALA A 445 32.72 6.25 51.54
C ALA A 445 31.96 5.21 50.69
N CYS A 446 31.17 5.63 49.71
CA CYS A 446 30.39 4.75 48.85
C CYS A 446 31.31 3.83 48.05
N ASN A 447 31.10 2.52 48.17
CA ASN A 447 31.90 1.50 47.47
C ASN A 447 31.04 0.56 46.59
N VAL A 448 29.82 1.00 46.29
CA VAL A 448 28.84 0.25 45.51
C VAL A 448 28.63 0.97 44.19
N ALA A 449 28.58 0.22 43.08
CA ALA A 449 28.22 0.79 41.78
C ALA A 449 26.84 1.46 41.86
N VAL A 450 26.79 2.75 41.52
CA VAL A 450 25.58 3.56 41.59
C VAL A 450 24.81 3.42 40.29
N SER A 451 23.57 2.97 40.38
CA SER A 451 22.65 2.88 39.24
C SER A 451 21.29 3.42 39.66
N LEU A 452 20.85 4.50 39.00
CA LEU A 452 19.59 5.21 39.22
C LEU A 452 18.80 5.18 37.90
N PRO A 453 18.14 4.04 37.58
CA PRO A 453 17.62 3.77 36.25
C PRO A 453 16.45 4.66 35.85
N TYR A 454 15.73 5.23 36.82
CA TYR A 454 14.55 6.05 36.59
C TYR A 454 14.79 7.55 36.78
N LEU A 455 15.98 7.96 37.25
CA LEU A 455 16.26 9.37 37.56
C LEU A 455 16.29 10.20 36.27
N VAL A 456 15.35 11.15 36.14
CA VAL A 456 15.18 12.05 35.00
C VAL A 456 15.64 13.49 35.31
N GLU A 457 15.49 13.94 36.55
CA GLU A 457 15.79 15.33 36.92
C GLU A 457 16.34 15.43 38.35
N VAL A 458 17.37 16.26 38.52
CA VAL A 458 17.85 16.75 39.81
C VAL A 458 17.79 18.28 39.79
N THR A 459 16.95 18.90 40.61
CA THR A 459 16.79 20.37 40.59
C THR A 459 17.97 21.12 41.20
N GLY A 460 18.75 20.44 42.07
CA GLY A 460 19.98 20.93 42.66
C GLY A 460 21.22 20.41 41.93
N TYR A 461 22.29 20.15 42.67
CA TYR A 461 23.52 19.60 42.11
C TYR A 461 23.56 18.06 42.16
N VAL A 462 24.35 17.47 41.27
CA VAL A 462 24.85 16.09 41.36
C VAL A 462 26.33 16.16 41.72
N ASP A 463 26.71 15.57 42.84
CA ASP A 463 28.08 15.59 43.34
C ASP A 463 28.52 14.19 43.75
N ALA A 464 29.57 13.69 43.09
CA ALA A 464 30.24 12.47 43.45
C ALA A 464 31.73 12.78 43.68
N GLU A 465 32.05 13.04 44.94
CA GLU A 465 33.42 13.21 45.43
C GLU A 465 33.81 11.95 46.21
N SER A 466 35.00 11.40 45.94
CA SER A 466 35.51 10.20 46.60
C SER A 466 36.84 10.46 47.29
N ASN A 467 37.10 9.68 48.36
CA ASN A 467 38.46 9.59 48.92
C ASN A 467 39.21 8.44 48.24
N GLU A 468 40.52 8.59 48.04
CA GLU A 468 41.33 7.70 47.18
C GLU A 468 41.23 6.18 47.49
N ASP A 469 40.78 5.81 48.70
CA ASP A 469 40.68 4.41 49.16
C ASP A 469 39.26 3.80 49.03
N ALA A 470 38.20 4.60 49.13
CA ALA A 470 36.80 4.17 49.01
C ALA A 470 36.14 4.84 47.80
N GLY A 471 35.69 4.03 46.84
CA GLY A 471 35.09 4.52 45.60
C GLY A 471 34.31 3.42 44.90
N PHE A 472 33.50 3.79 43.92
CA PHE A 472 32.62 2.89 43.18
C PHE A 472 33.10 2.73 41.74
N THR A 473 32.75 1.61 41.09
CA THR A 473 33.29 1.32 39.75
C THR A 473 32.46 1.91 38.61
N ALA A 474 31.21 2.30 38.88
CA ALA A 474 30.28 2.83 37.88
C ALA A 474 29.25 3.78 38.51
N PHE A 475 28.88 4.83 37.76
CA PHE A 475 27.73 5.67 38.06
C PHE A 475 26.86 5.82 36.81
N ALA A 476 25.64 5.27 36.87
CA ALA A 476 24.68 5.29 35.79
C ALA A 476 23.36 5.95 36.20
N ALA A 477 22.94 6.97 35.44
CA ALA A 477 21.59 7.52 35.46
C ALA A 477 21.19 7.81 33.99
N PRO A 478 20.86 6.76 33.22
CA PRO A 478 20.74 6.87 31.76
C PRO A 478 19.58 7.75 31.28
N LEU A 479 18.57 8.00 32.14
CA LEU A 479 17.41 8.85 31.81
C LEU A 479 17.55 10.28 32.34
N LEU A 480 18.62 10.61 33.07
CA LEU A 480 18.78 11.93 33.69
C LEU A 480 18.95 12.95 32.57
N SER A 481 17.96 13.81 32.35
CA SER A 481 17.93 14.83 31.30
C SER A 481 18.41 16.19 31.79
N THR A 482 18.11 16.55 33.04
CA THR A 482 18.47 17.88 33.57
C THR A 482 19.10 17.85 34.96
N VAL A 483 20.11 18.70 35.14
CA VAL A 483 20.69 19.03 36.44
C VAL A 483 20.63 20.56 36.64
N GLY A 484 19.87 20.99 37.64
CA GLY A 484 19.61 22.41 37.92
C GLY A 484 20.77 23.14 38.60
N GLY A 485 21.78 22.42 39.07
CA GLY A 485 23.01 22.94 39.67
C GLY A 485 24.26 22.37 39.00
N ASN A 486 25.31 22.17 39.79
CA ASN A 486 26.57 21.61 39.30
C ASN A 486 26.45 20.10 39.05
N PHE A 487 27.19 19.60 38.07
CA PHE A 487 27.45 18.18 37.87
C PHE A 487 28.95 17.93 38.12
N THR A 488 29.28 17.37 39.27
CA THR A 488 30.66 17.17 39.73
C THR A 488 30.93 15.68 39.89
N ILE A 489 31.93 15.18 39.17
CA ILE A 489 32.53 13.86 39.37
C ILE A 489 34.01 14.09 39.66
N SER A 490 34.47 13.80 40.87
CA SER A 490 35.83 14.14 41.28
C SER A 490 36.47 13.12 42.23
N PHE A 491 37.78 12.92 42.06
CA PHE A 491 38.66 12.14 42.92
C PHE A 491 38.29 10.65 43.11
N ASP A 492 37.42 10.08 42.27
CA ASP A 492 37.14 8.64 42.32
C ASP A 492 38.18 7.84 41.51
N THR A 493 39.11 7.21 42.23
CA THR A 493 40.19 6.40 41.67
C THR A 493 39.74 5.02 41.21
N LYS A 494 38.49 4.61 41.48
CA LYS A 494 37.92 3.31 41.10
C LYS A 494 36.87 3.41 40.01
N LEU A 495 36.38 4.62 39.74
CA LEU A 495 35.36 4.87 38.73
C LEU A 495 35.86 4.60 37.32
N LEU A 496 35.28 3.59 36.68
CA LEU A 496 35.63 3.16 35.33
C LEU A 496 34.64 3.64 34.28
N THR A 497 33.38 3.84 34.66
CA THR A 497 32.29 4.10 33.71
C THR A 497 31.28 5.13 34.24
N LEU A 498 30.89 6.05 33.37
CA LEU A 498 29.77 6.97 33.54
C LEU A 498 28.72 6.67 32.47
N THR A 499 27.45 6.58 32.86
CA THR A 499 26.34 6.35 31.91
C THR A 499 25.22 7.36 32.13
N PHE A 500 25.26 8.44 31.35
CA PHE A 500 24.31 9.57 31.40
C PHE A 500 23.82 9.90 29.99
N THR A 501 23.35 8.87 29.28
CA THR A 501 22.96 8.97 27.86
C THR A 501 21.83 9.95 27.61
N GLY A 502 20.99 10.21 28.61
CA GLY A 502 19.86 11.15 28.53
C GLY A 502 20.19 12.59 28.87
N LEU A 503 21.39 12.92 29.35
CA LEU A 503 21.67 14.25 29.91
C LEU A 503 21.73 15.31 28.81
N GLU A 504 20.78 16.24 28.85
CA GLU A 504 20.58 17.31 27.86
C GLU A 504 21.11 18.65 28.36
N SER A 505 20.98 18.96 29.66
CA SER A 505 21.44 20.24 30.19
C SER A 505 21.95 20.21 31.62
N VAL A 506 22.96 21.06 31.87
CA VAL A 506 23.48 21.37 33.20
C VAL A 506 23.47 22.89 33.40
N ALA A 507 22.70 23.35 34.39
CA ALA A 507 22.55 24.79 34.67
C ALA A 507 23.72 25.38 35.50
N GLY A 508 24.55 24.55 36.13
CA GLY A 508 25.76 24.94 36.83
C GLY A 508 27.04 24.55 36.10
N GLU A 509 28.12 24.37 36.88
CA GLU A 509 29.39 23.85 36.37
C GLU A 509 29.31 22.35 36.08
N PHE A 510 30.02 21.91 35.05
CA PHE A 510 30.19 20.52 34.70
C PHE A 510 31.67 20.15 34.89
N TYR A 511 31.99 19.34 35.89
CA TYR A 511 33.37 19.07 36.30
C TYR A 511 33.63 17.56 36.38
N ILE A 512 34.57 17.07 35.57
CA ILE A 512 35.00 15.66 35.56
C ILE A 512 36.49 15.56 35.84
N SER A 513 36.84 14.90 36.94
CA SER A 513 38.22 14.65 37.37
C SER A 513 38.35 13.33 38.11
N SER A 514 38.38 12.22 37.37
CA SER A 514 38.53 10.87 37.90
C SER A 514 39.62 10.09 37.12
N PRO A 515 40.77 9.78 37.73
CA PRO A 515 41.96 9.31 37.03
C PRO A 515 41.83 7.91 36.39
N SER A 516 40.79 7.16 36.72
CA SER A 516 40.55 5.79 36.18
C SER A 516 39.52 5.74 35.05
N LEU A 517 38.92 6.87 34.68
CA LEU A 517 38.01 6.95 33.54
C LEU A 517 38.79 6.84 32.23
N THR A 518 38.39 5.89 31.38
CA THR A 518 38.96 5.72 30.04
C THR A 518 38.22 6.53 28.98
N THR A 519 36.94 6.83 29.22
CA THR A 519 36.07 7.58 28.30
C THR A 519 35.11 8.48 29.06
N VAL A 520 34.77 9.62 28.47
CA VAL A 520 33.71 10.53 28.92
C VAL A 520 32.78 10.78 27.73
N THR A 521 31.51 10.39 27.83
CA THR A 521 30.57 10.44 26.70
C THR A 521 29.22 10.95 27.15
N PHE A 522 28.82 12.10 26.60
CA PHE A 522 27.57 12.79 26.86
C PHE A 522 26.97 13.24 25.52
N THR A 523 26.49 12.27 24.73
CA THR A 523 26.06 12.51 23.34
C THR A 523 24.85 13.43 23.24
N ASN A 524 23.95 13.44 24.23
CA ASN A 524 22.74 14.27 24.22
C ASN A 524 22.92 15.63 24.90
N LEU A 525 24.09 15.93 25.46
CA LEU A 525 24.29 17.18 26.21
C LEU A 525 24.31 18.36 25.23
N GLU A 526 23.30 19.21 25.30
CA GLU A 526 23.11 20.34 24.39
C GLU A 526 23.62 21.66 24.98
N THR A 527 23.45 21.86 26.30
CA THR A 527 23.76 23.13 26.96
C THR A 527 24.41 22.94 28.34
N VAL A 528 25.50 23.69 28.56
CA VAL A 528 26.07 23.90 29.90
C VAL A 528 26.11 25.40 30.18
N THR A 529 25.49 25.84 31.27
CA THR A 529 25.45 27.27 31.60
C THR A 529 26.71 27.72 32.36
N GLY A 530 27.29 26.85 33.18
CA GLY A 530 28.55 27.12 33.88
C GLY A 530 29.79 26.74 33.06
N LYS A 531 30.91 26.54 33.75
CA LYS A 531 32.16 26.06 33.17
C LYS A 531 32.10 24.55 32.89
N LEU A 532 32.54 24.12 31.72
CA LEU A 532 32.81 22.72 31.40
C LEU A 532 34.28 22.41 31.62
N THR A 533 34.60 21.54 32.58
CA THR A 533 35.96 21.13 32.92
C THR A 533 36.12 19.62 32.84
N VAL A 534 37.06 19.14 32.03
CA VAL A 534 37.52 17.75 32.02
C VAL A 534 39.01 17.76 32.30
N SER A 535 39.39 17.40 33.53
CA SER A 535 40.78 17.52 33.96
C SER A 535 41.28 16.39 34.82
N SER A 536 42.60 16.14 34.79
CA SER A 536 43.26 15.15 35.66
C SER A 536 42.72 13.72 35.49
N ASN A 537 42.30 13.35 34.27
CA ASN A 537 41.89 11.98 33.94
C ASN A 537 43.06 11.28 33.22
N SER A 538 44.00 10.76 34.01
CA SER A 538 45.31 10.31 33.52
C SER A 538 45.31 9.06 32.64
N VAL A 539 44.17 8.40 32.42
CA VAL A 539 44.03 7.27 31.46
C VAL A 539 42.93 7.51 30.42
N LEU A 540 42.34 8.71 30.39
CA LEU A 540 41.27 9.09 29.48
C LEU A 540 41.81 9.16 28.05
N THR A 541 41.22 8.37 27.15
CA THR A 541 41.62 8.36 25.73
C THR A 541 40.63 9.09 24.84
N ASN A 542 39.39 9.26 25.28
CA ASN A 542 38.33 9.85 24.46
C ASN A 542 37.34 10.68 25.27
N ILE A 543 36.96 11.84 24.73
CA ILE A 543 35.81 12.63 25.17
C ILE A 543 34.83 12.77 24.00
N SER A 544 33.52 12.72 24.26
CA SER A 544 32.48 12.98 23.26
C SER A 544 31.37 13.83 23.86
N PHE A 545 31.17 15.00 23.25
CA PHE A 545 30.12 15.99 23.50
C PHE A 545 29.50 16.41 22.16
N GLU A 546 29.08 15.42 21.36
CA GLU A 546 28.70 15.60 19.95
C GLU A 546 27.63 16.67 19.72
N ASN A 547 26.58 16.70 20.57
CA ASN A 547 25.47 17.64 20.42
C ASN A 547 25.61 18.92 21.28
N LEU A 548 26.78 19.17 21.89
CA LEU A 548 26.96 20.35 22.75
C LEU A 548 27.00 21.62 21.90
N GLY A 549 25.85 22.29 21.79
CA GLY A 549 25.68 23.47 20.96
C GLY A 549 26.10 24.78 21.63
N THR A 550 25.77 24.93 22.92
CA THR A 550 25.98 26.18 23.68
C THR A 550 26.66 25.93 25.01
N LEU A 551 27.77 26.64 25.24
CA LEU A 551 28.44 26.72 26.54
C LEU A 551 28.46 28.17 27.00
N VAL A 552 27.66 28.54 27.99
CA VAL A 552 27.61 29.95 28.45
C VAL A 552 28.86 30.32 29.24
N GLY A 553 29.47 29.37 29.96
CA GLY A 553 30.73 29.56 30.67
C GLY A 553 31.97 29.26 29.82
N SER A 554 33.06 28.87 30.48
CA SER A 554 34.35 28.54 29.87
C SER A 554 34.49 27.03 29.60
N LEU A 555 35.31 26.65 28.62
CA LEU A 555 35.75 25.28 28.36
C LEU A 555 37.17 25.08 28.91
N SER A 556 37.42 24.00 29.65
CA SER A 556 38.73 23.68 30.20
C SER A 556 39.01 22.19 30.09
N ILE A 557 39.95 21.81 29.23
CA ILE A 557 40.38 20.41 29.04
C ILE A 557 41.86 20.32 29.37
N SER A 558 42.21 19.74 30.51
CA SER A 558 43.60 19.79 30.97
C SER A 558 44.11 18.58 31.73
N SER A 559 45.38 18.24 31.57
CA SER A 559 46.01 17.12 32.31
C SER A 559 45.32 15.76 32.05
N ASN A 560 44.93 15.50 30.80
CA ASN A 560 44.42 14.19 30.36
C ASN A 560 45.49 13.52 29.48
N ASP A 561 46.45 12.86 30.12
CA ASP A 561 47.73 12.46 29.50
C ASP A 561 47.60 11.56 28.26
N PHE A 562 46.52 10.77 28.14
CA PHE A 562 46.29 9.84 27.02
C PHE A 562 45.20 10.30 26.05
N LEU A 563 44.67 11.52 26.21
CA LEU A 563 43.62 12.04 25.34
C LEU A 563 44.22 12.40 23.99
N GLU A 564 43.81 11.71 22.92
CA GLU A 564 44.41 11.86 21.59
C GLU A 564 43.75 12.98 20.76
N THR A 565 42.47 13.27 21.01
CA THR A 565 41.68 14.26 20.25
C THR A 565 40.72 15.03 21.15
N VAL A 566 40.45 16.28 20.77
CA VAL A 566 39.36 17.11 21.32
C VAL A 566 38.53 17.62 20.15
N ALA A 567 37.34 17.07 19.94
CA ALA A 567 36.43 17.49 18.86
C ALA A 567 35.04 17.78 19.41
N LEU A 568 34.58 19.02 19.24
CA LEU A 568 33.24 19.48 19.62
C LEU A 568 32.56 20.10 18.38
N PRO A 569 32.02 19.29 17.46
CA PRO A 569 31.62 19.72 16.13
C PRO A 569 30.41 20.67 16.12
N ASP A 570 29.45 20.47 17.03
CA ASP A 570 28.23 21.28 17.09
C ASP A 570 28.35 22.49 18.01
N LEU A 571 29.50 22.67 18.68
CA LEU A 571 29.75 23.80 19.58
C LEU A 571 29.83 25.11 18.79
N THR A 572 28.78 25.92 18.89
CA THR A 572 28.62 27.16 18.13
C THR A 572 28.96 28.41 18.93
N THR A 573 28.76 28.36 20.25
CA THR A 573 28.88 29.51 21.15
C THR A 573 29.59 29.10 22.44
N VAL A 574 30.62 29.87 22.81
CA VAL A 574 31.26 29.82 24.14
C VAL A 574 31.28 31.23 24.72
N GLY A 575 30.67 31.42 25.90
CA GLY A 575 30.57 32.74 26.54
C GLY A 575 31.79 33.13 27.39
N GLY A 576 32.62 32.16 27.79
CA GLY A 576 33.87 32.36 28.51
C GLY A 576 35.11 32.01 27.69
N ASP A 577 36.20 31.67 28.38
CA ASP A 577 37.48 31.27 27.76
C ASP A 577 37.48 29.80 27.32
N ILE A 578 38.32 29.45 26.36
CA ILE A 578 38.62 28.06 25.99
C ILE A 578 40.08 27.78 26.36
N SER A 579 40.32 26.79 27.21
CA SER A 579 41.66 26.36 27.61
C SER A 579 41.84 24.86 27.35
N VAL A 580 42.82 24.50 26.52
CA VAL A 580 43.24 23.12 26.28
C VAL A 580 44.72 23.00 26.63
N SER A 581 45.03 22.39 27.76
CA SER A 581 46.41 22.43 28.28
C SER A 581 46.93 21.13 28.89
N SER A 582 48.21 20.83 28.71
CA SER A 582 48.87 19.68 29.35
C SER A 582 48.22 18.34 29.00
N ASN A 583 47.75 18.15 27.75
CA ASN A 583 47.27 16.85 27.26
C ASN A 583 48.36 16.25 26.36
N SER A 584 49.27 15.47 26.96
CA SER A 584 50.54 15.11 26.31
C SER A 584 50.42 14.20 25.08
N ALA A 585 49.34 13.40 24.98
CA ALA A 585 49.03 12.58 23.81
C ALA A 585 48.16 13.28 22.74
N LEU A 586 47.72 14.52 22.98
CA LEU A 586 46.77 15.22 22.11
C LEU A 586 47.43 15.57 20.78
N THR A 587 46.82 15.14 19.67
CA THR A 587 47.31 15.37 18.30
C THR A 587 46.43 16.32 17.50
N ASP A 588 45.13 16.38 17.81
CA ASP A 588 44.14 17.17 17.08
C ASP A 588 43.17 17.89 18.02
N ILE A 589 42.89 19.17 17.71
CA ILE A 589 41.81 19.97 18.30
C ILE A 589 40.88 20.45 17.19
N SER A 590 39.58 20.29 17.37
CA SER A 590 38.57 20.75 16.41
C SER A 590 37.39 21.45 17.08
N PHE A 591 37.22 22.74 16.73
CA PHE A 591 36.08 23.60 17.04
C PHE A 591 35.47 24.14 15.73
N ALA A 592 35.20 23.25 14.77
CA ALA A 592 34.75 23.61 13.42
C ALA A 592 33.41 24.37 13.38
N GLY A 593 32.54 24.15 14.38
CA GLY A 593 31.25 24.83 14.52
C GLY A 593 31.30 26.21 15.20
N LEU A 594 32.43 26.58 15.83
CA LEU A 594 32.52 27.73 16.74
C LEU A 594 32.40 29.06 15.99
N GLY A 595 31.24 29.72 16.07
CA GLY A 595 30.98 30.98 15.40
C GLY A 595 31.09 32.20 16.32
N THR A 596 30.39 32.20 17.46
CA THR A 596 30.39 33.33 18.41
C THR A 596 31.32 33.02 19.59
N PHE A 597 32.41 33.77 19.69
CA PHE A 597 33.41 33.59 20.76
C PHE A 597 34.20 34.89 21.00
N ASP A 598 34.00 35.51 22.17
CA ASP A 598 34.69 36.74 22.57
C ASP A 598 35.75 36.47 23.67
N GLY A 599 35.86 35.23 24.14
CA GLY A 599 36.81 34.81 25.17
C GLY A 599 38.21 34.57 24.65
N SER A 600 39.13 34.21 25.56
CA SER A 600 40.51 33.87 25.20
C SER A 600 40.65 32.39 24.84
N LEU A 601 41.38 32.10 23.76
CA LEU A 601 41.75 30.75 23.37
C LEU A 601 43.19 30.46 23.82
N THR A 602 43.33 29.52 24.75
CA THR A 602 44.59 29.08 25.34
C THR A 602 44.84 27.63 24.98
N ILE A 603 45.91 27.36 24.23
CA ILE A 603 46.35 26.02 23.83
C ILE A 603 47.80 25.87 24.28
N GLU A 604 48.02 25.16 25.38
CA GLU A 604 49.31 25.15 26.05
C GLU A 604 49.85 23.77 26.43
N SER A 605 51.14 23.53 26.23
CA SER A 605 51.79 22.29 26.67
C SER A 605 51.16 21.00 26.11
N ASN A 606 50.66 21.01 24.87
CA ASN A 606 50.18 19.82 24.16
C ASN A 606 51.26 19.39 23.16
N VAL A 607 52.28 18.70 23.66
CA VAL A 607 53.55 18.50 22.94
C VAL A 607 53.44 17.74 21.61
N LEU A 608 52.41 16.90 21.43
CA LEU A 608 52.14 16.15 20.20
C LEU A 608 51.09 16.80 19.29
N LEU A 609 50.53 17.96 19.65
CA LEU A 609 49.50 18.64 18.89
C LEU A 609 50.07 19.12 17.56
N ASP A 610 49.56 18.59 16.45
CA ASP A 610 49.99 18.97 15.10
C ASP A 610 48.90 19.69 14.29
N THR A 611 47.63 19.48 14.63
CA THR A 611 46.47 19.99 13.89
C THR A 611 45.50 20.74 14.80
N ILE A 612 45.07 21.92 14.33
CA ILE A 612 44.01 22.73 14.94
C ILE A 612 43.01 23.04 13.82
N THR A 613 41.73 22.83 14.09
CA THR A 613 40.63 23.18 13.20
C THR A 613 39.69 24.16 13.90
N LEU A 614 39.43 25.30 13.26
CA LEU A 614 38.49 26.32 13.73
C LEU A 614 37.45 26.61 12.64
N SER A 615 36.34 27.25 13.02
CA SER A 615 35.34 27.69 12.05
C SER A 615 35.90 28.72 11.09
N GLU A 616 35.53 28.61 9.81
CA GLU A 616 35.82 29.65 8.79
C GLU A 616 35.07 30.97 9.06
N THR A 617 34.08 30.95 9.95
CA THR A 617 33.30 32.14 10.34
C THR A 617 33.87 32.87 11.56
N LEU A 618 34.83 32.26 12.26
CA LEU A 618 35.46 32.86 13.44
C LEU A 618 36.45 33.94 13.01
N THR A 619 36.10 35.20 13.27
CA THR A 619 36.86 36.39 12.83
C THR A 619 37.47 37.18 13.98
N SER A 620 36.98 36.99 15.20
CA SER A 620 37.43 37.73 16.39
C SER A 620 37.63 36.77 17.56
N VAL A 621 38.63 37.06 18.40
CA VAL A 621 38.87 36.39 19.68
C VAL A 621 39.26 37.41 20.76
N GLY A 622 39.12 37.01 22.03
CA GLY A 622 39.65 37.69 23.20
C GLY A 622 41.18 37.75 23.14
N GLY A 623 41.86 36.85 23.85
CA GLY A 623 43.28 36.57 23.65
C GLY A 623 43.52 35.29 22.84
N LEU A 624 44.72 35.14 22.29
CA LEU A 624 45.18 33.93 21.64
C LEU A 624 46.55 33.54 22.20
N TYR A 625 46.60 32.44 22.95
CA TYR A 625 47.78 31.96 23.67
C TYR A 625 48.13 30.56 23.16
N ILE A 626 49.18 30.44 22.36
CA ILE A 626 49.67 29.18 21.81
C ILE A 626 51.07 28.97 22.35
N SER A 627 51.24 28.10 23.35
CA SER A 627 52.55 27.87 23.96
C SER A 627 52.90 26.40 24.20
N GLY A 628 54.15 25.99 24.01
CA GLY A 628 54.58 24.62 24.34
C GLY A 628 53.92 23.51 23.50
N ASN A 629 53.49 23.82 22.27
CA ASN A 629 52.95 22.85 21.32
C ASN A 629 54.03 22.51 20.30
N SER A 630 55.01 21.70 20.71
CA SER A 630 56.26 21.48 19.95
C SER A 630 56.08 20.81 18.59
N ALA A 631 55.00 20.05 18.38
CA ALA A 631 54.67 19.40 17.10
C ALA A 631 53.89 20.30 16.12
N LEU A 632 53.36 21.44 16.59
CA LEU A 632 52.53 22.33 15.78
C LEU A 632 53.40 23.01 14.72
N SER A 633 53.10 22.75 13.44
CA SER A 633 53.92 23.22 12.31
C SER A 633 53.30 24.37 11.51
N SER A 634 52.03 24.70 11.78
CA SER A 634 51.31 25.75 11.07
C SER A 634 50.28 26.43 11.99
N LEU A 635 50.07 27.73 11.76
CA LEU A 635 49.00 28.54 12.35
C LEU A 635 47.91 28.91 11.35
N ALA A 636 47.84 28.25 10.18
CA ALA A 636 46.87 28.55 9.13
C ALA A 636 45.40 28.44 9.60
N ALA A 637 45.13 27.66 10.65
CA ALA A 637 43.82 27.58 11.29
C ALA A 637 43.29 28.94 11.80
N PHE A 638 44.19 29.90 12.05
CA PHE A 638 43.89 31.22 12.56
C PHE A 638 43.86 32.31 11.46
N ASP A 639 44.04 31.95 10.18
CA ASP A 639 44.11 32.92 9.09
C ASP A 639 42.82 33.73 8.89
N ASN A 640 41.66 33.24 9.35
CA ASN A 640 40.39 33.98 9.28
C ASN A 640 40.23 35.06 10.37
N ILE A 641 41.10 35.06 11.40
CA ILE A 641 41.02 36.02 12.49
C ILE A 641 41.47 37.40 12.00
N THR A 642 40.57 38.38 12.12
CA THR A 642 40.81 39.80 11.80
C THR A 642 41.09 40.65 13.02
N ASP A 643 40.60 40.23 14.19
CA ASP A 643 40.64 41.00 15.43
C ASP A 643 41.03 40.13 16.64
N VAL A 644 42.04 40.58 17.39
CA VAL A 644 42.40 40.04 18.71
C VAL A 644 42.29 41.17 19.72
N THR A 645 41.32 41.09 20.62
CA THR A 645 41.01 42.18 21.57
C THR A 645 41.91 42.19 22.81
N GLY A 646 42.60 41.09 23.06
CA GLY A 646 43.57 40.86 24.13
C GLY A 646 44.97 40.60 23.59
N THR A 647 45.74 39.77 24.29
CA THR A 647 47.13 39.43 23.91
C THR A 647 47.16 38.32 22.86
N LEU A 648 48.07 38.44 21.90
CA LEU A 648 48.51 37.37 21.01
C LEU A 648 49.89 36.88 21.49
N SER A 649 49.96 35.66 22.02
CA SER A 649 51.17 35.06 22.57
C SER A 649 51.46 33.72 21.90
N ILE A 650 52.64 33.61 21.28
CA ILE A 650 53.09 32.42 20.53
C ILE A 650 54.48 32.03 21.04
N GLY A 651 54.53 30.93 21.80
CA GLY A 651 55.69 30.55 22.60
C GLY A 651 56.11 29.09 22.44
N SER A 652 57.40 28.77 22.48
CA SER A 652 57.86 27.39 22.70
C SER A 652 57.22 26.33 21.77
N SER A 653 56.88 26.71 20.52
CA SER A 653 56.24 25.86 19.51
C SER A 653 57.25 25.52 18.43
N ASP A 654 58.20 24.66 18.78
CA ASP A 654 59.43 24.45 18.02
C ASP A 654 59.23 24.08 16.55
N SER A 655 58.19 23.34 16.15
CA SER A 655 58.00 22.97 14.74
C SER A 655 57.50 24.11 13.83
N LEU A 656 57.15 25.28 14.39
CA LEU A 656 56.75 26.44 13.59
C LEU A 656 57.96 27.03 12.85
N THR A 657 57.90 27.06 11.52
CA THR A 657 58.89 27.73 10.66
C THR A 657 58.45 29.13 10.21
N ALA A 658 57.15 29.41 10.28
CA ALA A 658 56.58 30.70 9.97
C ALA A 658 55.43 31.01 10.94
N VAL A 659 55.36 32.25 11.40
CA VAL A 659 54.22 32.79 12.16
C VAL A 659 53.62 33.94 11.36
N SER A 660 52.36 33.76 10.96
CA SER A 660 51.58 34.75 10.22
C SER A 660 50.10 34.57 10.51
N LEU A 661 49.41 35.68 10.77
CA LEU A 661 47.94 35.75 10.77
C LEU A 661 47.56 36.83 9.75
N GLY A 662 47.48 36.45 8.47
CA GLY A 662 47.54 37.41 7.36
C GLY A 662 46.38 38.42 7.33
N ASN A 663 45.21 38.03 7.84
CA ASN A 663 44.02 38.87 7.90
C ASN A 663 43.92 39.69 9.20
N LEU A 664 44.83 39.50 10.16
CA LEU A 664 44.81 40.24 11.42
C LEU A 664 45.09 41.72 11.17
N THR A 665 44.12 42.57 11.50
CA THR A 665 44.22 44.03 11.33
C THR A 665 44.27 44.78 12.65
N THR A 666 43.57 44.25 13.67
CA THR A 666 43.47 44.85 15.00
C THR A 666 44.08 43.92 16.05
N LEU A 667 45.07 44.42 16.79
CA LEU A 667 45.58 43.78 18.00
C LEU A 667 45.52 44.79 19.15
N ALA A 668 44.52 44.67 20.02
CA ALA A 668 44.30 45.63 21.11
C ALA A 668 45.17 45.35 22.35
N GLY A 669 45.65 44.12 22.55
CA GLY A 669 46.64 43.79 23.58
C GLY A 669 48.07 43.72 23.05
N SER A 670 48.90 42.89 23.67
CA SER A 670 50.32 42.73 23.31
C SER A 670 50.52 41.67 22.22
N LEU A 671 51.60 41.80 21.45
CA LEU A 671 52.16 40.75 20.62
C LEU A 671 53.38 40.16 21.32
N GLU A 672 53.37 38.86 21.59
CA GLU A 672 54.46 38.13 22.24
C GLU A 672 54.81 36.91 21.39
N VAL A 673 56.05 36.84 20.93
CA VAL A 673 56.58 35.72 20.14
C VAL A 673 57.90 35.29 20.74
N TYR A 674 57.95 34.12 21.36
CA TYR A 674 59.13 33.72 22.12
C TYR A 674 59.52 32.25 22.02
N GLU A 675 60.80 31.96 22.14
CA GLU A 675 61.32 30.59 22.27
C GLU A 675 60.85 29.61 21.17
N ASN A 676 60.60 30.09 19.95
CA ASN A 676 60.28 29.22 18.82
C ASN A 676 61.57 28.87 18.07
N ALA A 677 62.17 27.72 18.40
CA ALA A 677 63.53 27.40 17.99
C ALA A 677 63.77 27.38 16.46
N PHE A 678 62.78 26.96 15.68
CA PHE A 678 62.88 26.83 14.21
C PHE A 678 62.10 27.89 13.43
N LEU A 679 61.59 28.94 14.10
CA LEU A 679 60.87 30.02 13.45
C LEU A 679 61.82 30.81 12.53
N GLU A 680 61.60 30.78 11.21
CA GLU A 680 62.43 31.49 10.23
C GLU A 680 61.86 32.85 9.84
N THR A 681 60.52 32.98 9.81
CA THR A 681 59.81 34.18 9.34
C THR A 681 58.66 34.57 10.26
N LEU A 682 58.52 35.87 10.53
CA LEU A 682 57.44 36.44 11.33
C LEU A 682 56.74 37.56 10.55
N SER A 683 55.44 37.43 10.29
CA SER A 683 54.70 38.41 9.47
C SER A 683 53.37 38.83 10.09
N PHE A 684 53.23 40.13 10.29
CA PHE A 684 51.98 40.80 10.67
C PHE A 684 51.79 42.06 9.81
N ALA A 685 51.88 41.88 8.49
CA ALA A 685 51.87 42.96 7.51
C ALA A 685 50.62 43.86 7.58
N SER A 686 49.48 43.29 7.95
CA SER A 686 48.16 43.95 7.99
C SER A 686 47.89 44.69 9.31
N VAL A 687 48.65 44.43 10.37
CA VAL A 687 48.43 45.03 11.69
C VAL A 687 48.88 46.49 11.67
N SER A 688 47.95 47.40 11.96
CA SER A 688 48.21 48.85 11.93
C SER A 688 48.59 49.46 13.29
N SER A 689 48.17 48.82 14.38
CA SER A 689 48.47 49.25 15.74
C SER A 689 48.46 48.07 16.71
N VAL A 690 49.32 48.14 17.72
CA VAL A 690 49.33 47.22 18.87
C VAL A 690 49.01 48.01 20.14
N GLY A 691 47.90 47.68 20.79
CA GLY A 691 47.42 48.39 21.98
C GLY A 691 48.18 48.05 23.27
N GLY A 692 49.00 46.99 23.25
CA GLY A 692 49.98 46.63 24.27
C GLY A 692 51.43 46.82 23.81
N GLY A 693 52.30 45.88 24.18
CA GLY A 693 53.70 45.85 23.75
C GLY A 693 53.95 44.86 22.63
N VAL A 694 55.10 44.95 21.98
CA VAL A 694 55.59 43.96 21.01
C VAL A 694 56.86 43.35 21.56
N SER A 695 56.87 42.04 21.79
CA SER A 695 58.00 41.28 22.32
C SER A 695 58.33 40.10 21.42
N ILE A 696 59.52 40.11 20.83
CA ILE A 696 60.02 39.06 19.93
C ILE A 696 61.34 38.56 20.50
N ASN A 697 61.30 37.45 21.23
CA ASN A 697 62.39 37.05 22.11
C ASN A 697 62.87 35.61 21.88
N ASN A 698 64.17 35.38 21.81
CA ASN A 698 64.75 34.02 21.78
C ASN A 698 64.22 33.13 20.63
N ASN A 699 63.99 33.70 19.44
CA ASN A 699 63.67 32.93 18.24
C ASN A 699 64.94 32.79 17.39
N ASP A 700 65.79 31.83 17.75
CA ASP A 700 67.17 31.75 17.24
C ASP A 700 67.28 31.63 15.71
N SER A 701 66.30 30.99 15.06
CA SER A 701 66.28 30.81 13.59
C SER A 701 65.62 31.97 12.83
N LEU A 702 65.09 32.98 13.53
CA LEU A 702 64.29 34.04 12.90
C LEU A 702 65.19 34.95 12.07
N THR A 703 64.96 35.01 10.76
CA THR A 703 65.80 35.78 9.83
C THR A 703 65.17 37.11 9.40
N GLU A 704 63.84 37.16 9.36
CA GLU A 704 63.05 38.26 8.82
C GLU A 704 61.78 38.51 9.64
N THR A 705 61.47 39.80 9.85
CA THR A 705 60.21 40.26 10.43
C THR A 705 59.51 41.20 9.44
N THR A 706 58.19 41.09 9.30
CA THR A 706 57.39 41.91 8.38
C THR A 706 56.28 42.64 9.13
N PHE A 707 56.45 43.95 9.32
CA PHE A 707 55.48 44.85 9.97
C PHE A 707 55.21 46.09 9.10
N THR A 708 54.67 45.88 7.90
CA THR A 708 54.55 46.94 6.88
C THR A 708 53.62 48.09 7.25
N LEU A 709 52.55 47.83 7.99
CA LEU A 709 51.53 48.84 8.34
C LEU A 709 51.55 49.25 9.81
N LEU A 710 52.40 48.64 10.64
CA LEU A 710 52.40 48.87 12.08
C LEU A 710 52.84 50.30 12.39
N GLY A 711 51.86 51.17 12.65
CA GLY A 711 52.03 52.60 12.84
C GLY A 711 52.26 53.02 14.29
N SER A 712 51.71 52.27 15.24
CA SER A 712 51.81 52.62 16.67
C SER A 712 51.85 51.40 17.58
N ILE A 713 52.69 51.48 18.60
CA ILE A 713 52.71 50.56 19.75
C ILE A 713 52.39 51.40 20.99
N VAL A 714 51.55 50.91 21.89
CA VAL A 714 51.24 51.65 23.12
C VAL A 714 52.33 51.45 24.17
N SER A 715 52.86 50.24 24.32
CA SER A 715 53.85 49.87 25.33
C SER A 715 55.26 49.66 24.73
N THR A 716 56.10 48.84 25.37
CA THR A 716 57.47 48.49 24.97
C THR A 716 57.55 47.76 23.62
N LEU A 717 58.58 48.08 22.82
CA LEU A 717 59.06 47.23 21.73
C LEU A 717 60.35 46.53 22.18
N ASN A 718 60.28 45.21 22.32
CA ASN A 718 61.40 44.35 22.73
C ASN A 718 61.69 43.32 21.64
N ILE A 719 62.91 43.33 21.12
CA ILE A 719 63.42 42.36 20.15
C ILE A 719 64.74 41.85 20.71
N SER A 720 64.72 40.70 21.37
CA SER A 720 65.90 40.19 22.07
C SER A 720 66.25 38.74 21.76
N GLY A 721 67.54 38.42 21.69
CA GLY A 721 68.00 37.05 21.53
C GLY A 721 67.59 36.35 20.23
N ASN A 722 67.25 37.09 19.16
CA ASN A 722 66.96 36.49 17.84
C ASN A 722 68.27 36.45 17.04
N THR A 723 69.06 35.41 17.26
CA THR A 723 70.46 35.38 16.82
C THR A 723 70.65 35.36 15.30
N ALA A 724 69.69 34.83 14.52
CA ALA A 724 69.71 34.85 13.06
C ALA A 724 69.07 36.11 12.42
N LEU A 725 68.48 37.01 13.21
CA LEU A 725 67.70 38.14 12.67
C LEU A 725 68.62 39.13 11.98
N THR A 726 68.43 39.33 10.68
CA THR A 726 69.34 40.15 9.85
C THR A 726 69.02 41.64 9.90
N SER A 727 67.76 41.98 10.14
CA SER A 727 67.27 43.35 10.30
C SER A 727 66.01 43.39 11.15
N ALA A 728 65.84 44.48 11.90
CA ALA A 728 64.59 44.79 12.60
C ALA A 728 63.96 46.02 11.92
N GLU A 729 63.00 45.79 11.02
CA GLU A 729 62.39 46.83 10.19
C GLU A 729 60.92 47.08 10.53
N PHE A 730 60.60 48.32 10.88
CA PHE A 730 59.26 48.81 11.19
C PHE A 730 58.99 50.10 10.40
N PRO A 731 58.80 49.99 9.07
CA PRO A 731 58.81 51.14 8.16
C PRO A 731 57.60 52.08 8.33
N ALA A 732 56.50 51.61 8.92
CA ALA A 732 55.35 52.47 9.21
C ALA A 732 55.33 52.99 10.66
N LEU A 733 56.21 52.52 11.53
CA LEU A 733 56.11 52.78 12.96
C LEU A 733 56.46 54.22 13.28
N THR A 734 55.47 54.95 13.80
CA THR A 734 55.57 56.37 14.13
C THR A 734 55.34 56.71 15.59
N THR A 735 54.90 55.78 16.43
CA THR A 735 54.59 56.08 17.83
C THR A 735 54.85 54.87 18.72
N ILE A 736 55.53 55.09 19.85
CA ILE A 736 55.63 54.15 20.98
C ILE A 736 55.18 54.93 22.21
N SER A 737 53.91 54.78 22.64
CA SER A 737 53.26 55.78 23.52
C SER A 737 53.81 55.85 24.94
N SER A 738 54.15 54.71 25.53
CA SER A 738 54.66 54.56 26.90
C SER A 738 55.49 53.28 27.00
N GLY A 739 56.80 53.33 26.77
CA GLY A 739 57.58 52.10 26.76
C GLY A 739 59.01 52.23 26.26
N TYR A 740 59.77 51.18 26.55
CA TYR A 740 61.18 51.07 26.21
C TYR A 740 61.35 50.57 24.77
N LEU A 741 62.46 50.93 24.13
CA LEU A 741 62.95 50.26 22.91
C LEU A 741 64.13 49.39 23.30
N TYR A 742 63.96 48.08 23.24
CA TYR A 742 64.98 47.09 23.59
C TYR A 742 65.32 46.26 22.37
N ILE A 743 66.53 46.42 21.83
CA ILE A 743 67.08 45.57 20.78
C ILE A 743 68.39 44.99 21.32
N ASP A 744 68.36 43.73 21.73
CA ASP A 744 69.46 43.14 22.48
C ASP A 744 69.82 41.73 22.00
N GLY A 745 71.12 41.45 21.83
CA GLY A 745 71.58 40.10 21.51
C GLY A 745 71.12 39.55 20.14
N ASN A 746 70.72 40.41 19.20
CA ASN A 746 70.41 40.01 17.82
C ASN A 746 71.71 40.03 17.01
N THR A 747 72.50 38.97 17.15
CA THR A 747 73.92 38.96 16.73
C THR A 747 74.14 39.07 15.22
N ALA A 748 73.19 38.64 14.38
CA ALA A 748 73.23 38.80 12.92
C ALA A 748 72.63 40.12 12.41
N CYS A 749 72.06 40.96 13.28
CA CYS A 749 71.33 42.15 12.87
C CYS A 749 72.28 43.24 12.37
N THR A 750 72.17 43.63 11.10
CA THR A 750 73.04 44.64 10.47
C THR A 750 72.35 45.98 10.22
N ALA A 751 71.02 46.01 10.30
CA ALA A 751 70.20 47.19 10.04
C ALA A 751 69.00 47.26 10.98
N THR A 752 68.64 48.49 11.35
CA THR A 752 67.42 48.81 12.10
C THR A 752 66.78 50.02 11.43
N THR A 753 65.53 49.89 10.99
CA THR A 753 64.83 50.94 10.23
C THR A 753 63.48 51.20 10.88
N PHE A 754 63.21 52.46 11.23
CA PHE A 754 61.94 52.91 11.82
C PHE A 754 61.39 54.10 11.04
N GLY A 755 60.11 54.05 10.69
CA GLY A 755 59.42 55.12 9.95
C GLY A 755 59.71 55.14 8.43
N ASP A 756 59.01 56.04 7.71
CA ASP A 756 59.04 56.09 6.24
C ASP A 756 60.40 56.62 5.74
N PRO A 757 61.16 55.85 4.94
CA PRO A 757 62.45 56.29 4.38
C PRO A 757 62.33 57.51 3.44
N MET A 758 61.12 57.82 2.94
CA MET A 758 60.82 58.98 2.09
C MET A 758 60.31 60.21 2.89
N LEU A 759 59.89 60.04 4.14
CA LEU A 759 59.36 61.09 5.02
C LEU A 759 59.95 60.93 6.44
N PRO A 760 61.14 61.50 6.72
CA PRO A 760 61.77 61.36 8.02
C PRO A 760 61.08 62.28 9.03
N LEU A 761 59.95 61.85 9.60
CA LEU A 761 59.35 62.50 10.78
C LEU A 761 58.40 61.58 11.54
N LEU A 762 58.68 61.56 12.85
CA LEU A 762 57.95 61.02 13.99
C LEU A 762 58.01 59.51 14.11
N VAL A 763 59.04 59.00 14.80
CA VAL A 763 58.75 58.06 15.90
C VAL A 763 58.55 58.91 17.16
N ASN A 764 57.31 59.28 17.45
CA ASN A 764 56.92 59.94 18.69
C ASN A 764 56.92 58.89 19.82
N VAL A 765 58.11 58.43 20.19
CA VAL A 765 58.31 57.59 21.37
C VAL A 765 58.09 58.46 22.61
N GLY A 766 57.39 57.94 23.61
CA GLY A 766 56.95 58.59 24.83
C GLY A 766 57.76 59.84 25.20
N LYS A 767 57.08 60.99 25.28
CA LYS A 767 57.71 62.28 25.62
C LYS A 767 58.08 62.38 27.10
N THR A 768 58.37 61.26 27.78
CA THR A 768 58.60 61.22 29.22
C THR A 768 60.06 60.92 29.55
N ASN A 769 60.55 61.48 30.66
CA ASN A 769 61.96 61.43 31.04
C ASN A 769 62.40 60.06 31.59
N THR A 770 61.57 59.02 31.48
CA THR A 770 61.77 57.67 32.04
C THR A 770 61.99 56.59 30.98
N ASP A 771 61.77 56.91 29.70
CA ASP A 771 61.91 55.93 28.61
C ASP A 771 63.41 55.66 28.34
N THR A 772 63.82 54.45 27.96
CA THR A 772 65.22 54.13 27.59
C THR A 772 65.31 53.40 26.26
N VAL A 773 66.36 53.74 25.50
CA VAL A 773 66.78 53.02 24.29
C VAL A 773 67.93 52.12 24.69
N THR A 774 67.77 50.81 24.56
CA THR A 774 68.84 49.84 24.79
C THR A 774 69.16 49.12 23.49
N LEU A 775 70.38 49.34 22.98
CA LEU A 775 70.94 48.66 21.81
C LEU A 775 72.21 47.93 22.24
N THR A 776 72.07 46.70 22.73
CA THR A 776 73.18 45.96 23.33
C THR A 776 73.44 44.61 22.69
N GLY A 777 74.68 44.15 22.65
CA GLY A 777 75.02 42.80 22.19
C GLY A 777 74.67 42.47 20.73
N ASN A 778 74.37 43.44 19.87
CA ASN A 778 74.04 43.23 18.45
C ASN A 778 75.33 43.27 17.62
N THR A 779 76.07 42.16 17.58
CA THR A 779 77.43 42.12 16.97
C THR A 779 77.48 42.33 15.46
N GLY A 780 76.36 42.26 14.75
CA GLY A 780 76.27 42.61 13.32
C GLY A 780 76.01 44.09 13.07
N LEU A 781 75.57 44.84 14.10
CA LEU A 781 75.20 46.24 14.01
C LEU A 781 76.44 47.06 14.37
N THR A 782 76.84 47.98 13.50
CA THR A 782 77.96 48.88 13.82
C THR A 782 77.56 49.86 14.92
N ASP A 783 78.51 50.20 15.78
CA ASP A 783 78.37 51.22 16.82
C ASP A 783 77.97 52.58 16.22
N ALA A 784 78.42 52.86 14.98
CA ALA A 784 78.04 54.03 14.22
C ALA A 784 76.55 54.04 13.85
N VAL A 785 76.00 52.91 13.37
CA VAL A 785 74.57 52.77 13.06
C VAL A 785 73.72 52.84 14.32
N ALA A 786 74.12 52.13 15.40
CA ALA A 786 73.42 52.16 16.68
C ALA A 786 73.37 53.59 17.27
N LYS A 787 74.49 54.33 17.24
CA LYS A 787 74.55 55.73 17.68
C LYS A 787 73.76 56.67 16.75
N ALA A 788 73.75 56.41 15.44
CA ALA A 788 72.97 57.20 14.50
C ALA A 788 71.47 57.07 14.78
N LEU A 789 70.98 55.85 15.03
CA LEU A 789 69.60 55.60 15.45
C LEU A 789 69.27 56.30 16.77
N ALA A 790 70.09 56.15 17.81
CA ALA A 790 69.87 56.82 19.09
C ALA A 790 69.88 58.36 18.96
N THR A 791 70.75 58.91 18.12
CA THR A 791 70.80 60.35 17.81
C THR A 791 69.56 60.81 17.06
N GLN A 792 69.10 60.03 16.08
CA GLN A 792 67.86 60.29 15.35
C GLN A 792 66.67 60.36 16.32
N LEU A 793 66.50 59.33 17.16
CA LEU A 793 65.45 59.26 18.17
C LEU A 793 65.50 60.47 19.13
N THR A 794 66.69 60.86 19.59
CA THR A 794 66.86 62.04 20.47
C THR A 794 66.50 63.34 19.75
N SER A 795 66.89 63.51 18.48
CA SER A 795 66.58 64.71 17.68
C SER A 795 65.09 64.85 17.39
N GLU A 796 64.36 63.75 17.42
CA GLU A 796 62.91 63.68 17.21
C GLU A 796 62.09 63.81 18.51
N GLY A 797 62.75 64.06 19.66
CA GLY A 797 62.09 64.40 20.92
C GLY A 797 62.07 63.30 21.98
N TRP A 798 62.85 62.22 21.80
CA TRP A 798 63.13 61.25 22.86
C TRP A 798 63.97 61.90 23.97
N LEU A 799 63.49 61.91 25.22
CA LEU A 799 64.15 62.57 26.38
C LEU A 799 64.84 61.61 27.36
N GLY A 800 64.70 60.31 27.11
CA GLY A 800 65.26 59.19 27.84
C GLY A 800 66.76 58.90 27.66
N GLU A 801 67.30 58.01 28.50
CA GLU A 801 68.70 57.55 28.43
C GLU A 801 68.91 56.52 27.29
N SER A 802 70.02 56.63 26.56
CA SER A 802 70.44 55.65 25.55
C SER A 802 71.61 54.81 26.06
N ILE A 803 71.41 53.49 26.11
CA ILE A 803 72.41 52.50 26.52
C ILE A 803 72.86 51.74 25.26
N ILE A 804 74.10 51.98 24.84
CA ILE A 804 74.70 51.34 23.66
C ILE A 804 75.99 50.66 24.09
N SER A 805 76.06 49.32 24.01
CA SER A 805 77.26 48.57 24.40
C SER A 805 77.28 47.17 23.78
N GLY A 806 78.48 46.65 23.47
CA GLY A 806 78.61 45.28 22.93
C GLY A 806 78.17 45.08 21.47
N ASN A 807 78.07 46.16 20.68
CA ASN A 807 77.87 46.11 19.22
C ASN A 807 79.22 46.12 18.48
N ASP A 808 79.23 45.99 17.14
CA ASP A 808 80.48 46.00 16.35
C ASP A 808 81.18 47.38 16.43
N PRO A 809 82.42 47.49 16.94
CA PRO A 809 83.10 48.78 17.12
C PRO A 809 83.54 49.47 15.81
N LEU A 810 83.40 48.81 14.65
CA LEU A 810 83.88 49.29 13.34
C LEU A 810 83.02 50.38 12.68
#